data_AF-A0AAD7ERX0-F1
#
_entry.id   AF-A0AAD7ERX0-F1
#
_cell.length_a   1.000
_cell.length_b   1.000
_cell.length_c   1.000
_cell.angle_alpha   90.00
_cell.angle_beta   90.00
_cell.angle_gamma   90.00
#
_symmetry.space_group_name_H-M   'P 1'
#
loop_
_entity.id
_entity.type
_entity.pdbx_description
1 polymer ?
#
loop_
_entity_poly.entity_id
_entity_poly.type
_entity_poly.pdbx_seq_one_letter_code
_entity_poly.pdbx_strand_id
1 'polypeptide(L)'
;MTLHLEDIQQTVIYIPYEGDDSDVTDEPSLPLTHTNNDLNDGPQLRFAAYKAAWTQCLDRVKSIIAELYNPVVSEVVDRLENIYADVLPGLPFPELPVITIADLPGGSIFLEHLTDRLDEDVTIVNHLYPSDCLNLTSAMKNLIGSFLERDSDAPKRKPAASLAPYDLNLLQAWYDAAEDRPGLVVILHEFEQFDASIVQDMFYICSLQVARLPLTFILSLSAPSPASYLHASFSRSTLAVLRVYHFAVPSGREVLHDVILKTFFDPIFDLPLLPGPTLLEYLEDYYTTHNPSLDALITLLQVAHLKHYSTDVFTFLSSATPPISSSPTARELAFLQALLSRLHAKTPTNSAEEWRAHARSPDILLQAVDAEREAFSRRTRMTKLGVTLLHLVLTHLRGSAIDKGLNRWRGAVGMRRVLDAEEDGVAGLAELLRKLPSTDRDALFERLETYLNDLPGDLRPTDSDVDVTDWLETFLGDFLQPPETATPLWSVWYTGFTPFPSEIVNPALRPSIISGLSFPHSYTGQDSAPEDEDTLEDLPDTSILFKGYVKAGKMINIYDWFDNFRMVLEGQRSRAAKGTANAKGKGKGKGKVKQVEEEDDDDEKWKLGVQARFMRGLHELDYLGFIKHTSRGGGGRKGESVLRTVLGVLE
;
A
#
# COMPACT_ATOMS: atom_id res chain seq x y z
N MET A 1 17.79 -4.08 -37.94
CA MET A 1 18.98 -3.62 -37.18
C MET A 1 19.33 -4.73 -36.19
N THR A 2 20.54 -5.32 -36.21
CA THR A 2 20.90 -6.35 -35.22
C THR A 2 21.13 -5.68 -33.87
N LEU A 3 20.13 -5.73 -33.00
CA LEU A 3 20.21 -5.25 -31.61
C LEU A 3 21.28 -6.07 -30.87
N HIS A 4 22.40 -5.43 -30.55
CA HIS A 4 23.40 -5.99 -29.64
C HIS A 4 23.04 -5.61 -28.21
N LEU A 5 22.24 -6.46 -27.55
CA LEU A 5 21.81 -6.26 -26.15
C LEU A 5 22.95 -6.40 -25.11
N GLU A 6 24.15 -6.81 -25.56
CA GLU A 6 25.30 -7.09 -24.70
C GLU A 6 26.41 -6.03 -24.80
N ASP A 7 26.17 -4.87 -25.44
CA ASP A 7 27.18 -3.81 -25.52
C ASP A 7 27.37 -3.13 -24.16
N ILE A 8 28.50 -3.45 -23.51
CA ILE A 8 28.91 -2.95 -22.19
C ILE A 8 29.07 -1.41 -22.18
N GLN A 9 29.27 -0.77 -23.35
CA GLN A 9 29.43 0.69 -23.42
C GLN A 9 28.09 1.44 -23.50
N GLN A 10 27.00 0.75 -23.82
CA GLN A 10 25.68 1.36 -23.98
C GLN A 10 24.88 1.27 -22.67
N THR A 11 24.69 2.40 -21.99
CA THR A 11 23.92 2.46 -20.73
C THR A 11 22.41 2.47 -20.94
N VAL A 12 21.95 2.86 -22.13
CA VAL A 12 20.52 2.94 -22.49
C VAL A 12 20.32 2.42 -23.91
N ILE A 13 19.47 1.41 -24.05
CA ILE A 13 19.05 0.85 -25.35
C ILE A 13 17.59 1.25 -25.56
N TYR A 14 17.33 2.06 -26.58
CA TYR A 14 15.98 2.36 -27.02
C TYR A 14 15.57 1.32 -28.06
N ILE A 15 14.50 0.58 -27.78
CA ILE A 15 13.89 -0.38 -28.71
C ILE A 15 12.63 0.29 -29.27
N PRO A 16 12.69 0.92 -30.46
CA PRO A 16 11.50 1.50 -31.07
C PRO A 16 10.50 0.39 -31.41
N TYR A 17 9.23 0.65 -31.17
CA TYR A 17 8.14 -0.17 -31.71
C TYR A 17 8.00 0.16 -33.21
N GLU A 18 8.22 -0.81 -34.09
CA GLU A 18 8.13 -0.67 -35.55
C GLU A 18 6.75 -1.11 -36.12
N GLY A 19 5.73 -1.32 -35.27
CA GLY A 19 4.37 -1.62 -35.72
C GLY A 19 3.65 -0.38 -36.26
N ASP A 20 2.69 -0.59 -37.17
CA ASP A 20 1.83 0.48 -37.67
C ASP A 20 0.90 0.91 -36.51
N ASP A 21 0.63 2.20 -36.32
CA ASP A 21 -0.21 2.69 -35.19
C ASP A 21 -1.64 2.09 -35.18
N SER A 22 -2.05 1.42 -36.26
CA SER A 22 -3.30 0.65 -36.36
C SER A 22 -3.29 -0.68 -35.60
N ASP A 23 -2.13 -1.23 -35.24
CA ASP A 23 -2.00 -2.51 -34.51
C ASP A 23 -2.16 -2.36 -32.97
N VAL A 24 -2.33 -1.12 -32.49
CA VAL A 24 -2.46 -0.79 -31.05
C VAL A 24 -3.89 -1.01 -30.51
N THR A 25 -4.84 -1.44 -31.36
CA THR A 25 -6.23 -1.70 -30.93
C THR A 25 -6.45 -3.01 -30.19
N ASP A 26 -5.44 -3.90 -30.15
CA ASP A 26 -5.54 -5.11 -29.34
C ASP A 26 -5.40 -4.73 -27.86
N GLU A 27 -6.52 -4.66 -27.15
CA GLU A 27 -6.52 -4.53 -25.69
C GLU A 27 -5.54 -5.57 -25.11
N PRO A 28 -4.68 -5.19 -24.14
CA PRO A 28 -3.68 -6.09 -23.59
C PRO A 28 -4.38 -7.35 -23.09
N SER A 29 -4.03 -8.49 -23.71
CA SER A 29 -4.63 -9.77 -23.33
C SER A 29 -4.33 -10.05 -21.86
N LEU A 30 -5.39 -10.13 -21.04
CA LEU A 30 -5.25 -10.49 -19.64
C LEU A 30 -4.52 -11.83 -19.53
N PRO A 31 -3.63 -12.01 -18.54
CA PRO A 31 -2.92 -13.27 -18.37
C PRO A 31 -3.91 -14.42 -18.23
N LEU A 32 -3.77 -15.43 -19.10
CA LEU A 32 -4.60 -16.63 -19.08
C LEU A 32 -4.46 -17.31 -17.71
N THR A 33 -5.55 -17.39 -16.95
CA THR A 33 -5.60 -18.27 -15.78
C THR A 33 -5.49 -19.71 -16.29
N HIS A 34 -4.39 -20.40 -15.92
CA HIS A 34 -4.09 -21.76 -16.36
C HIS A 34 -5.05 -22.84 -15.81
N THR A 35 -6.18 -22.47 -15.23
CA THR A 35 -7.13 -23.41 -14.64
C THR A 35 -8.08 -23.96 -15.72
N ASN A 36 -8.07 -25.28 -15.91
CA ASN A 36 -8.95 -25.98 -16.87
C ASN A 36 -10.46 -25.87 -16.53
N ASN A 37 -10.81 -25.26 -15.40
CA ASN A 37 -12.18 -25.14 -14.88
C ASN A 37 -12.80 -23.75 -15.15
N ASP A 38 -12.17 -22.93 -15.99
CA ASP A 38 -12.61 -21.57 -16.30
C ASP A 38 -13.41 -21.50 -17.61
N LEU A 39 -14.26 -20.47 -17.74
CA LEU A 39 -14.97 -20.13 -18.97
C LEU A 39 -13.98 -19.60 -20.03
N ASN A 40 -14.34 -19.69 -21.32
CA ASN A 40 -13.47 -19.19 -22.41
C ASN A 40 -13.21 -17.67 -22.29
N ASP A 41 -14.23 -16.90 -21.92
CA ASP A 41 -14.13 -15.46 -21.65
C ASP A 41 -14.00 -15.14 -20.15
N GLY A 42 -13.73 -16.17 -19.32
CA GLY A 42 -13.69 -16.07 -17.86
C GLY A 42 -12.76 -14.97 -17.33
N PRO A 43 -11.51 -14.85 -17.80
CA PRO A 43 -10.60 -13.79 -17.38
C PRO A 43 -11.12 -12.38 -17.66
N GLN A 44 -11.75 -12.16 -18.82
CA GLN A 44 -12.32 -10.86 -19.20
C GLN A 44 -13.54 -10.52 -18.33
N LEU A 45 -14.42 -11.50 -18.08
CA LEU A 45 -15.58 -11.34 -17.20
C LEU A 45 -15.17 -11.02 -15.76
N ARG A 46 -14.14 -11.70 -15.22
CA ARG A 46 -13.61 -11.39 -13.88
C ARG A 46 -12.99 -10.00 -13.82
N PHE A 47 -12.26 -9.58 -14.85
CA PHE A 47 -11.67 -8.25 -14.90
C PHE A 47 -12.74 -7.15 -15.00
N ALA A 48 -13.80 -7.37 -15.78
CA ALA A 48 -14.95 -6.47 -15.84
C ALA A 48 -15.67 -6.38 -14.48
N ALA A 49 -15.88 -7.51 -13.81
CA ALA A 49 -16.47 -7.57 -12.47
C ALA A 49 -15.59 -6.87 -11.43
N TYR A 50 -14.26 -7.09 -11.48
CA TYR A 50 -13.28 -6.38 -10.67
C TYR A 50 -13.38 -4.87 -10.88
N LYS A 51 -13.37 -4.40 -12.13
CA LYS A 51 -13.42 -2.98 -12.46
C LYS A 51 -14.70 -2.35 -11.92
N ALA A 52 -15.85 -3.00 -12.12
CA ALA A 52 -17.13 -2.52 -11.60
C ALA A 52 -17.13 -2.43 -10.06
N ALA A 53 -16.69 -3.50 -9.37
CA ALA A 53 -16.65 -3.54 -7.91
C ALA A 53 -15.64 -2.54 -7.32
N TRP A 54 -14.46 -2.42 -7.94
CA TRP A 54 -13.43 -1.49 -7.51
C TRP A 54 -13.85 -0.03 -7.72
N THR A 55 -14.41 0.32 -8.87
CA THR A 55 -14.91 1.68 -9.12
C THR A 55 -15.97 2.06 -8.09
N GLN A 56 -16.93 1.18 -7.81
CA GLN A 56 -17.94 1.43 -6.78
C GLN A 56 -17.33 1.62 -5.39
N CYS A 57 -16.33 0.81 -5.01
CA CYS A 57 -15.62 0.96 -3.74
C CYS A 57 -14.81 2.26 -3.69
N LEU A 58 -14.08 2.59 -4.76
CA LEU A 58 -13.24 3.76 -4.85
C LEU A 58 -14.06 5.05 -4.77
N ASP A 59 -15.16 5.13 -5.52
CA ASP A 59 -16.06 6.28 -5.51
C ASP A 59 -16.65 6.50 -4.12
N ARG A 60 -17.03 5.42 -3.44
CA ARG A 60 -17.52 5.47 -2.06
C ARG A 60 -16.45 5.98 -1.09
N VAL A 61 -15.24 5.42 -1.15
CA VAL A 61 -14.11 5.85 -0.29
C VAL A 61 -13.79 7.33 -0.53
N LYS A 62 -13.68 7.76 -1.79
CA LYS A 62 -13.43 9.16 -2.15
C LYS A 62 -14.52 10.10 -1.67
N SER A 63 -15.80 9.71 -1.81
CA SER A 63 -16.93 10.49 -1.28
C SER A 63 -16.83 10.68 0.24
N ILE A 64 -16.51 9.62 0.98
CA ILE A 64 -16.36 9.70 2.44
C ILE A 64 -15.17 10.59 2.83
N ILE A 65 -14.04 10.47 2.13
CA ILE A 65 -12.87 11.31 2.37
C ILE A 65 -13.20 12.78 2.11
N ALA A 66 -13.90 13.07 1.01
CA ALA A 66 -14.37 14.42 0.69
C ALA A 66 -15.30 14.97 1.79
N GLU A 67 -16.25 14.17 2.29
CA GLU A 67 -17.12 14.56 3.41
C GLU A 67 -16.33 14.86 4.70
N LEU A 68 -15.30 14.07 4.99
CA LEU A 68 -14.46 14.26 6.18
C LEU A 68 -13.59 15.52 6.09
N TYR A 69 -13.11 15.86 4.90
CA TYR A 69 -12.26 17.04 4.68
C TYR A 69 -13.04 18.32 4.42
N ASN A 70 -14.28 18.25 3.93
CA ASN A 70 -15.09 19.40 3.55
C ASN A 70 -15.21 20.50 4.65
N PRO A 71 -15.36 20.19 5.95
CA PRO A 71 -15.41 21.22 6.98
C PRO A 71 -14.13 22.08 7.03
N VAL A 72 -12.96 21.43 6.96
CA VAL A 72 -11.66 22.11 7.00
C VAL A 72 -11.39 22.83 5.68
N VAL A 73 -11.72 22.22 4.54
CA VAL A 73 -11.60 22.86 3.22
C VAL A 73 -12.46 24.12 3.16
N SER A 74 -13.70 24.08 3.65
CA SER A 74 -14.59 25.25 3.69
C SER A 74 -14.00 26.35 4.56
N GLU A 75 -13.46 26.02 5.73
CA GLU A 75 -12.82 26.99 6.62
C GLU A 75 -11.58 27.65 5.99
N VAL A 76 -10.78 26.88 5.24
CA VAL A 76 -9.60 27.39 4.52
C VAL A 76 -10.02 28.30 3.36
N VAL A 77 -11.03 27.91 2.57
CA VAL A 77 -11.55 28.72 1.45
C VAL A 77 -12.16 30.03 1.96
N ASP A 78 -13.03 29.97 2.96
CA ASP A 78 -13.60 31.17 3.60
C ASP A 78 -12.50 32.11 4.12
N ARG A 79 -11.39 31.53 4.62
CA ARG A 79 -10.25 32.31 5.08
C ARG A 79 -9.46 32.93 3.94
N LEU A 80 -9.27 32.22 2.83
CA LEU A 80 -8.59 32.73 1.63
C LEU A 80 -9.32 33.92 1.04
N GLU A 81 -10.65 33.86 0.93
CA GLU A 81 -11.48 34.95 0.39
C GLU A 81 -11.37 36.23 1.23
N ASN A 82 -11.30 36.09 2.56
CA ASN A 82 -11.28 37.23 3.48
C ASN A 82 -9.87 37.62 3.97
N ILE A 83 -8.80 37.00 3.44
CA ILE A 83 -7.49 37.08 4.06
C ILE A 83 -6.94 38.52 4.07
N TYR A 84 -7.21 39.31 3.05
CA TYR A 84 -6.78 40.71 2.94
C TYR A 84 -7.81 41.73 3.47
N ALA A 85 -8.96 41.29 4.00
CA ALA A 85 -9.95 42.20 4.58
C ALA A 85 -9.50 42.78 5.94
N ASP A 86 -8.86 41.95 6.77
CA ASP A 86 -8.44 42.30 8.14
C ASP A 86 -6.99 42.82 8.19
N VAL A 87 -6.62 43.77 7.34
CA VAL A 87 -5.27 44.37 7.40
C VAL A 87 -5.21 45.40 8.52
N LEU A 88 -4.35 45.17 9.51
CA LEU A 88 -4.11 46.11 10.61
C LEU A 88 -3.33 47.32 10.11
N PRO A 89 -3.93 48.53 10.09
CA PRO A 89 -3.23 49.73 9.65
C PRO A 89 -2.17 50.15 10.68
N GLY A 90 -0.95 50.45 10.22
CA GLY A 90 0.11 51.06 11.05
C GLY A 90 1.18 50.10 11.60
N LEU A 91 1.23 48.85 11.12
CA LEU A 91 2.33 47.93 11.42
C LEU A 91 3.65 48.39 10.76
N PRO A 92 4.81 48.10 11.39
CA PRO A 92 6.12 48.51 10.87
C PRO A 92 6.54 47.77 9.59
N PHE A 93 5.96 46.59 9.33
CA PHE A 93 6.25 45.75 8.17
C PHE A 93 4.93 45.26 7.55
N PRO A 94 4.87 45.08 6.21
CA PRO A 94 3.74 44.42 5.58
C PRO A 94 3.74 42.94 5.98
N GLU A 95 2.61 42.46 6.49
CA GLU A 95 2.46 41.05 6.87
C GLU A 95 2.09 40.20 5.66
N LEU A 96 2.88 39.14 5.43
CA LEU A 96 2.61 38.12 4.43
C LEU A 96 1.66 37.07 5.03
N PRO A 97 0.44 36.89 4.48
CA PRO A 97 -0.46 35.85 4.94
C PRO A 97 0.07 34.47 4.59
N VAL A 98 0.14 33.61 5.60
CA VAL A 98 0.57 32.23 5.48
C VAL A 98 -0.45 31.32 6.15
N ILE A 99 -0.92 30.30 5.45
CA ILE A 99 -1.78 29.25 5.97
C ILE A 99 -0.91 28.01 6.19
N THR A 100 -1.00 27.40 7.36
CA THR A 100 -0.32 26.15 7.69
C THR A 100 -1.35 25.04 7.82
N ILE A 101 -1.16 23.99 7.04
CA ILE A 101 -1.97 22.77 7.08
C ILE A 101 -1.10 21.68 7.67
N ALA A 102 -1.47 21.20 8.86
CA ALA A 102 -0.75 20.13 9.56
C ALA A 102 -1.45 18.78 9.43
N ASP A 103 -0.73 17.74 9.87
CA ASP A 103 -1.24 16.36 9.97
C ASP A 103 -1.70 15.80 8.63
N LEU A 104 -0.88 15.99 7.59
CA LEU A 104 -1.19 15.65 6.21
C LEU A 104 -0.35 14.47 5.65
N PRO A 105 -0.37 13.27 6.27
CA PRO A 105 0.31 12.10 5.71
C PRO A 105 -0.40 11.65 4.41
N GLY A 106 0.21 11.92 3.25
CA GLY A 106 -0.42 11.69 1.94
C GLY A 106 -1.29 12.86 1.48
N GLY A 107 -0.81 14.09 1.68
CA GLY A 107 -1.58 15.31 1.46
C GLY A 107 -1.98 15.70 0.04
N SER A 108 -1.78 14.84 -0.96
CA SER A 108 -2.27 15.09 -2.31
C SER A 108 -3.79 15.18 -2.35
N ILE A 109 -4.52 14.22 -1.73
CA ILE A 109 -5.99 14.17 -1.83
C ILE A 109 -6.63 15.43 -1.24
N PHE A 110 -6.16 15.88 -0.06
CA PHE A 110 -6.70 17.09 0.57
C PHE A 110 -6.43 18.34 -0.28
N LEU A 111 -5.20 18.48 -0.79
CA LEU A 111 -4.83 19.65 -1.60
C LEU A 111 -5.52 19.65 -2.96
N GLU A 112 -5.75 18.49 -3.56
CA GLU A 112 -6.59 18.33 -4.77
C GLU A 112 -8.02 18.80 -4.48
N HIS A 113 -8.66 18.31 -3.41
CA HIS A 113 -9.99 18.76 -3.02
C HIS A 113 -10.07 20.27 -2.70
N LEU A 114 -9.02 20.84 -2.10
CA LEU A 114 -8.94 22.28 -1.86
C LEU A 114 -8.84 23.05 -3.17
N THR A 115 -8.02 22.56 -4.11
CA THR A 115 -7.80 23.20 -5.41
C THR A 115 -9.05 23.12 -6.28
N ASP A 116 -9.76 21.98 -6.28
CA ASP A 116 -11.04 21.79 -6.99
C ASP A 116 -12.16 22.70 -6.47
N ARG A 117 -12.07 23.14 -5.21
CA ARG A 117 -13.03 24.07 -4.60
C ARG A 117 -12.73 25.53 -4.88
N LEU A 118 -11.49 25.85 -5.26
CA LEU A 118 -11.07 27.19 -5.61
C LEU A 118 -11.49 27.49 -7.06
N ASP A 119 -12.18 28.60 -7.26
CA ASP A 119 -12.60 29.03 -8.60
C ASP A 119 -11.37 29.52 -9.38
N GLU A 120 -11.10 28.90 -10.52
CA GLU A 120 -9.94 29.25 -11.37
C GLU A 120 -10.05 30.68 -11.92
N ASP A 121 -11.27 31.21 -12.05
CA ASP A 121 -11.50 32.58 -12.52
C ASP A 121 -11.17 33.64 -11.46
N VAL A 122 -11.23 33.28 -10.17
CA VAL A 122 -11.02 34.21 -9.04
C VAL A 122 -9.64 34.05 -8.42
N THR A 123 -9.11 32.83 -8.38
CA THR A 123 -7.86 32.51 -7.69
C THR A 123 -6.97 31.63 -8.54
N ILE A 124 -5.71 32.05 -8.72
CA ILE A 124 -4.71 31.25 -9.41
C ILE A 124 -3.85 30.54 -8.37
N VAL A 125 -3.85 29.21 -8.45
CA VAL A 125 -3.09 28.33 -7.56
C VAL A 125 -1.83 27.85 -8.26
N ASN A 126 -0.69 28.00 -7.58
CA ASN A 126 0.59 27.49 -8.00
C ASN A 126 1.13 26.47 -6.99
N HIS A 127 1.66 25.35 -7.47
CA HIS A 127 2.29 24.31 -6.64
C HIS A 127 3.80 24.36 -6.81
N LEU A 128 4.53 24.44 -5.70
CA LEU A 128 5.98 24.34 -5.68
C LEU A 128 6.42 23.15 -4.85
N TYR A 129 7.33 22.36 -5.40
CA TYR A 129 7.96 21.23 -4.72
C TYR A 129 9.39 21.58 -4.26
N PRO A 130 9.94 20.86 -3.28
CA PRO A 130 11.31 21.09 -2.82
C PRO A 130 12.35 21.01 -3.94
N SER A 131 12.15 20.12 -4.93
CA SER A 131 13.00 19.98 -6.11
C SER A 131 13.05 21.23 -7.00
N ASP A 132 12.01 22.06 -6.95
CA ASP A 132 11.90 23.28 -7.75
C ASP A 132 12.67 24.45 -7.10
N CYS A 133 12.98 24.33 -5.81
CA CYS A 133 13.52 25.39 -4.97
C CYS A 133 14.93 25.09 -4.45
N LEU A 134 15.82 24.55 -5.31
CA LEU A 134 17.22 24.23 -4.95
C LEU A 134 18.07 25.45 -4.59
N ASN A 135 17.73 26.62 -5.13
CA ASN A 135 18.35 27.90 -4.81
C ASN A 135 17.32 29.03 -4.99
N LEU A 136 17.58 30.21 -4.43
CA LEU A 136 16.66 31.34 -4.49
C LEU A 136 16.30 31.77 -5.92
N THR A 137 17.24 31.68 -6.87
CA THR A 137 17.00 32.08 -8.26
C THR A 137 16.02 31.12 -8.94
N SER A 138 16.19 29.82 -8.74
CA SER A 138 15.27 28.78 -9.23
C SER A 138 13.90 28.90 -8.55
N ALA A 139 13.86 29.09 -7.23
CA ALA A 139 12.62 29.24 -6.47
C ALA A 139 11.79 30.43 -6.98
N MET A 140 12.40 31.61 -7.10
CA MET A 140 11.71 32.79 -7.62
C MET A 140 11.32 32.62 -9.09
N LYS A 141 12.17 32.01 -9.92
CA LYS A 141 11.85 31.73 -11.33
C LYS A 141 10.64 30.81 -11.47
N ASN A 142 10.56 29.75 -10.67
CA ASN A 142 9.46 28.77 -10.73
C ASN A 142 8.17 29.32 -10.10
N LEU A 143 8.29 30.09 -9.01
CA LEU A 143 7.16 30.83 -8.43
C LEU A 143 6.55 31.78 -9.46
N ILE A 144 7.36 32.53 -10.18
CA ILE A 144 6.88 33.52 -11.16
C ILE A 144 6.45 32.82 -12.46
N GLY A 145 7.26 31.90 -12.98
CA GLY A 145 7.02 31.26 -14.27
C GLY A 145 5.69 30.52 -14.35
N SER A 146 5.33 29.80 -13.30
CA SER A 146 4.04 29.08 -13.19
C SER A 146 2.80 29.98 -13.30
N PHE A 147 2.84 31.20 -12.74
CA PHE A 147 1.74 32.16 -12.91
C PHE A 147 1.67 32.70 -14.35
N LEU A 148 2.83 32.92 -14.99
CA LEU A 148 2.89 33.43 -16.37
C LEU A 148 2.59 32.38 -17.45
N GLU A 149 2.85 31.10 -17.21
CA GLU A 149 2.68 30.02 -18.19
C GLU A 149 1.22 29.58 -18.37
N ARG A 150 0.36 29.80 -17.36
CA ARG A 150 -1.07 29.48 -17.45
C ARG A 150 -1.86 30.45 -18.33
N ASP A 151 -1.31 31.63 -18.59
CA ASP A 151 -1.88 32.61 -19.50
C ASP A 151 -1.44 32.31 -20.94
N SER A 152 -2.26 31.54 -21.67
CA SER A 152 -1.95 31.09 -23.04
C SER A 152 -1.76 32.25 -24.05
N ASP A 153 -2.20 33.46 -23.69
CA ASP A 153 -2.04 34.70 -24.46
C ASP A 153 -0.78 35.50 -24.08
N ALA A 154 0.02 35.02 -23.12
CA ALA A 154 1.29 35.66 -22.75
C ALA A 154 2.29 35.61 -23.93
N PRO A 155 2.83 36.75 -24.39
CA PRO A 155 3.69 36.77 -25.56
C PRO A 155 4.95 35.94 -25.33
N LYS A 156 5.16 34.90 -26.16
CA LYS A 156 6.37 34.06 -26.16
C LYS A 156 7.62 34.94 -26.05
N ARG A 157 8.34 34.79 -24.94
CA ARG A 157 9.44 35.69 -24.56
C ARG A 157 10.55 35.68 -25.60
N LYS A 158 10.91 36.87 -26.07
CA LYS A 158 12.14 37.08 -26.85
C LYS A 158 13.33 37.12 -25.89
N PRO A 159 14.53 36.64 -26.28
CA PRO A 159 15.75 36.63 -25.46
C PRO A 159 16.30 38.02 -25.07
N ALA A 160 15.57 39.10 -25.33
CA ALA A 160 15.92 40.49 -25.04
C ALA A 160 14.85 41.19 -24.15
N ALA A 161 14.17 40.44 -23.28
CA ALA A 161 13.25 41.03 -22.30
C ALA A 161 14.05 41.83 -21.25
N SER A 162 13.57 43.03 -20.91
CA SER A 162 14.26 43.96 -19.99
C SER A 162 14.29 43.50 -18.52
N LEU A 163 13.45 42.52 -18.14
CA LEU A 163 13.33 41.99 -16.79
C LEU A 163 13.77 40.53 -16.76
N ALA A 164 14.53 40.18 -15.72
CA ALA A 164 14.95 38.80 -15.49
C ALA A 164 13.74 37.90 -15.17
N PRO A 165 13.78 36.61 -15.51
CA PRO A 165 12.65 35.70 -15.30
C PRO A 165 12.35 35.40 -13.83
N TYR A 166 13.28 35.71 -12.92
CA TYR A 166 13.17 35.55 -11.47
C TYR A 166 12.87 36.87 -10.74
N ASP A 167 12.67 37.97 -11.47
CA ASP A 167 12.36 39.27 -10.88
C ASP A 167 10.85 39.43 -10.65
N LEU A 168 10.45 39.63 -9.39
CA LEU A 168 9.05 39.76 -8.99
C LEU A 168 8.35 40.97 -9.62
N ASN A 169 9.11 41.98 -10.09
CA ASN A 169 8.57 43.10 -10.86
C ASN A 169 7.90 42.65 -12.17
N LEU A 170 8.32 41.50 -12.72
CA LEU A 170 7.66 40.90 -13.87
C LEU A 170 6.24 40.45 -13.53
N LEU A 171 6.07 39.76 -12.40
CA LEU A 171 4.78 39.29 -11.95
C LEU A 171 3.84 40.47 -11.68
N GLN A 172 4.38 41.55 -11.12
CA GLN A 172 3.66 42.80 -10.94
C GLN A 172 3.20 43.43 -12.26
N ALA A 173 4.08 43.50 -13.27
CA ALA A 173 3.72 44.05 -14.57
C ALA A 173 2.63 43.22 -15.27
N TRP A 174 2.67 41.90 -15.12
CA TRP A 174 1.62 41.00 -15.62
C TRP A 174 0.31 41.20 -14.84
N TYR A 175 0.37 41.29 -13.51
CA TYR A 175 -0.81 41.48 -12.66
C TYR A 175 -1.50 42.83 -12.88
N ASP A 176 -0.73 43.91 -13.08
CA ASP A 176 -1.26 45.24 -13.39
C ASP A 176 -1.93 45.27 -14.79
N ALA A 177 -1.55 44.36 -15.69
CA ALA A 177 -2.12 44.24 -17.03
C ALA A 177 -3.35 43.31 -17.09
N ALA A 178 -3.54 42.44 -16.10
CA ALA A 178 -4.69 41.56 -16.01
C ALA A 178 -5.96 42.33 -15.60
N GLU A 179 -7.08 42.10 -16.30
CA GLU A 179 -8.35 42.79 -16.02
C GLU A 179 -8.99 42.31 -14.72
N ASP A 180 -8.92 41.01 -14.44
CA ASP A 180 -9.67 40.36 -13.34
C ASP A 180 -8.97 40.40 -11.98
N ARG A 181 -7.69 40.77 -11.93
CA ARG A 181 -6.87 40.88 -10.70
C ARG A 181 -7.09 39.72 -9.71
N PRO A 182 -6.77 38.47 -10.11
CA PRO A 182 -7.05 37.29 -9.32
C PRO A 182 -6.27 37.26 -7.98
N GLY A 183 -6.73 36.45 -7.03
CA GLY A 183 -5.94 36.08 -5.86
C GLY A 183 -4.77 35.16 -6.26
N LEU A 184 -3.58 35.36 -5.70
CA LEU A 184 -2.40 34.56 -6.03
C LEU A 184 -2.08 33.64 -4.85
N VAL A 185 -2.28 32.33 -5.03
CA VAL A 185 -2.05 31.32 -3.99
C VAL A 185 -0.87 30.45 -4.38
N VAL A 186 0.09 30.29 -3.48
CA VAL A 186 1.26 29.43 -3.66
C VAL A 186 1.24 28.33 -2.60
N ILE A 187 1.13 27.07 -3.05
CA ILE A 187 1.16 25.88 -2.20
C ILE A 187 2.59 25.32 -2.19
N LEU A 188 3.19 25.27 -1.01
CA LEU A 188 4.49 24.63 -0.77
C LEU A 188 4.27 23.22 -0.24
N HIS A 189 4.56 22.22 -1.07
CA HIS A 189 4.41 20.80 -0.74
C HIS A 189 5.57 20.29 0.10
N GLU A 190 5.32 19.43 1.09
CA GLU A 190 6.37 18.83 1.92
C GLU A 190 7.32 19.89 2.50
N PHE A 191 6.75 20.92 3.13
CA PHE A 191 7.45 22.15 3.50
C PHE A 191 8.74 21.92 4.32
N GLU A 192 8.79 20.83 5.07
CA GLU A 192 9.92 20.43 5.91
C GLU A 192 11.20 20.08 5.13
N GLN A 193 11.08 19.73 3.85
CA GLN A 193 12.21 19.40 2.98
C GLN A 193 12.87 20.62 2.32
N PHE A 194 12.24 21.79 2.38
CA PHE A 194 12.85 23.00 1.84
C PHE A 194 14.01 23.48 2.72
N ASP A 195 15.02 24.09 2.07
CA ASP A 195 16.04 24.83 2.79
C ASP A 195 15.44 26.09 3.41
N ALA A 196 15.47 26.16 4.75
CA ALA A 196 14.93 27.28 5.51
C ALA A 196 15.56 28.63 5.10
N SER A 197 16.82 28.66 4.69
CA SER A 197 17.48 29.90 4.25
C SER A 197 16.88 30.44 2.96
N ILE A 198 16.59 29.56 2.00
CA ILE A 198 15.99 29.92 0.71
C ILE A 198 14.57 30.43 0.91
N VAL A 199 13.77 29.70 1.70
CA VAL A 199 12.38 30.07 1.98
C VAL A 199 12.29 31.38 2.76
N GLN A 200 13.21 31.60 3.71
CA GLN A 200 13.30 32.85 4.45
C GLN A 200 13.50 34.05 3.52
N ASP A 201 14.45 33.96 2.59
CA ASP A 201 14.73 35.04 1.64
C ASP A 201 13.56 35.23 0.66
N MET A 202 12.93 34.13 0.21
CA MET A 202 11.74 34.18 -0.64
C MET A 202 10.57 34.90 0.04
N PHE A 203 10.24 34.55 1.29
CA PHE A 203 9.17 35.22 2.04
C PHE A 203 9.46 36.70 2.27
N TYR A 204 10.72 37.05 2.56
CA TYR A 204 11.12 38.44 2.69
C TYR A 204 10.96 39.23 1.39
N ILE A 205 11.36 38.66 0.24
CA ILE A 205 11.17 39.31 -1.07
C ILE A 205 9.68 39.48 -1.38
N CYS A 206 8.87 38.44 -1.12
CA CYS A 206 7.44 38.48 -1.39
C CYS A 206 6.71 39.49 -0.49
N SER A 207 7.07 39.59 0.79
CA SER A 207 6.43 40.50 1.74
C SER A 207 6.52 41.97 1.32
N LEU A 208 7.64 42.36 0.68
CA LEU A 208 7.84 43.72 0.18
C LEU A 208 6.85 44.11 -0.92
N GLN A 209 6.25 43.15 -1.62
CA GLN A 209 5.31 43.38 -2.73
C GLN A 209 3.85 43.06 -2.38
N VAL A 210 3.55 42.63 -1.16
CA VAL A 210 2.18 42.24 -0.73
C VAL A 210 1.16 43.36 -0.92
N ALA A 211 1.58 44.63 -0.81
CA ALA A 211 0.69 45.77 -1.03
C ALA A 211 0.19 45.92 -2.47
N ARG A 212 0.91 45.35 -3.45
CA ARG A 212 0.56 45.41 -4.88
C ARG A 212 0.17 44.04 -5.46
N LEU A 213 0.59 42.95 -4.82
CA LEU A 213 0.31 41.58 -5.23
C LEU A 213 -0.31 40.81 -4.06
N PRO A 214 -1.56 40.33 -4.16
CA PRO A 214 -2.21 39.56 -3.09
C PRO A 214 -1.69 38.11 -3.04
N LEU A 215 -0.42 37.96 -2.66
CA LEU A 215 0.28 36.67 -2.51
C LEU A 215 -0.01 36.01 -1.17
N THR A 216 -0.69 34.86 -1.21
CA THR A 216 -0.92 34.00 -0.05
C THR A 216 -0.16 32.69 -0.19
N PHE A 217 0.49 32.25 0.89
CA PHE A 217 1.20 30.97 0.91
C PHE A 217 0.43 29.93 1.73
N ILE A 218 0.33 28.72 1.21
CA ILE A 218 -0.18 27.54 1.92
C ILE A 218 0.99 26.58 2.14
N LEU A 219 1.25 26.24 3.39
CA LEU A 219 2.34 25.35 3.79
C LEU A 219 1.76 23.99 4.14
N SER A 220 2.07 22.98 3.33
CA SER A 220 1.75 21.58 3.63
C SER A 220 2.81 21.00 4.56
N LEU A 221 2.42 20.68 5.78
CA LEU A 221 3.30 20.17 6.82
C LEU A 221 2.93 18.75 7.22
N SER A 222 3.95 17.91 7.39
CA SER A 222 3.78 16.56 7.93
C SER A 222 3.66 16.57 9.45
N ALA A 223 4.34 17.52 10.12
CA ALA A 223 4.34 17.62 11.57
C ALA A 223 3.00 18.12 12.15
N PRO A 224 2.56 17.58 13.30
CA PRO A 224 1.32 17.97 13.98
C PRO A 224 1.36 19.39 14.57
N SER A 225 2.56 19.94 14.79
CA SER A 225 2.74 21.27 15.39
C SER A 225 3.53 22.21 14.47
N PRO A 226 2.85 22.96 13.59
CA PRO A 226 3.48 23.95 12.70
C PRO A 226 4.29 24.97 13.47
N ALA A 227 3.75 25.45 14.60
CA ALA A 227 4.38 26.51 15.39
C ALA A 227 5.77 26.08 15.87
N SER A 228 5.93 24.84 16.33
CA SER A 228 7.22 24.35 16.79
C SER A 228 8.26 24.30 15.65
N TYR A 229 7.85 23.85 14.46
CA TYR A 229 8.75 23.80 13.31
C TYR A 229 9.12 25.20 12.83
N LEU A 230 8.15 26.08 12.62
CA LEU A 230 8.39 27.44 12.15
C LEU A 230 9.27 28.25 13.11
N HIS A 231 9.06 28.11 14.43
CA HIS A 231 9.89 28.76 15.45
C HIS A 231 11.32 28.21 15.54
N ALA A 232 11.54 26.95 15.18
CA ALA A 232 12.87 26.34 15.16
C ALA A 232 13.64 26.67 13.87
N SER A 233 12.94 26.68 12.74
CA SER A 233 13.53 26.82 11.39
C SER A 233 13.78 28.27 10.99
N PHE A 234 12.93 29.22 11.41
CA PHE A 234 13.01 30.61 10.97
C PHE A 234 13.42 31.58 12.07
N SER A 235 14.14 32.63 11.65
CA SER A 235 14.53 33.73 12.53
C SER A 235 13.33 34.56 12.99
N ARG A 236 13.47 35.27 14.14
CA ARG A 236 12.42 36.16 14.65
C ARG A 236 12.04 37.28 13.67
N SER A 237 12.99 37.76 12.87
CA SER A 237 12.73 38.77 11.84
C SER A 237 11.81 38.26 10.75
N THR A 238 11.97 37.00 10.33
CA THR A 238 11.11 36.39 9.33
C THR A 238 9.73 36.15 9.88
N LEU A 239 9.64 35.58 11.09
CA LEU A 239 8.36 35.32 11.74
C LEU A 239 7.56 36.60 12.01
N ALA A 240 8.21 37.73 12.27
CA ALA A 240 7.53 39.02 12.44
C ALA A 240 6.87 39.54 11.16
N VAL A 241 7.25 39.00 9.99
CA VAL A 241 6.67 39.34 8.69
C VAL A 241 5.53 38.38 8.32
N LEU A 242 5.45 37.20 8.95
CA LEU A 242 4.44 36.19 8.62
C LEU A 242 3.21 36.33 9.51
N ARG A 243 2.03 36.42 8.90
CA ARG A 243 0.75 36.28 9.59
C ARG A 243 0.21 34.88 9.37
N VAL A 244 0.47 34.01 10.36
CA VAL A 244 0.22 32.57 10.25
C VAL A 244 -1.20 32.21 10.71
N TYR A 245 -1.95 31.52 9.86
CA TYR A 245 -3.20 30.83 10.19
C TYR A 245 -2.94 29.33 10.23
N HIS A 246 -3.56 28.64 11.18
CA HIS A 246 -3.31 27.22 11.38
C HIS A 246 -4.60 26.42 11.27
N PHE A 247 -4.56 25.41 10.41
CA PHE A 247 -5.59 24.40 10.27
C PHE A 247 -4.96 23.01 10.46
N ALA A 248 -5.67 22.13 11.16
CA ALA A 248 -5.30 20.75 11.33
C ALA A 248 -6.30 19.88 10.58
N VAL A 249 -5.81 19.02 9.70
CA VAL A 249 -6.67 18.10 8.95
C VAL A 249 -6.91 16.87 9.84
N PRO A 250 -8.15 16.37 9.93
CA PRO A 250 -8.41 15.13 10.64
C PRO A 250 -7.60 14.00 10.02
N SER A 251 -6.81 13.30 10.84
CA SER A 251 -5.93 12.23 10.40
C SER A 251 -5.80 11.15 11.49
N GLY A 252 -5.03 10.10 11.21
CA GLY A 252 -4.78 9.02 12.16
C GLY A 252 -5.87 7.94 12.18
N ARG A 253 -5.94 7.21 13.30
CA ARG A 253 -6.74 5.97 13.42
C ARG A 253 -8.25 6.21 13.36
N GLU A 254 -8.73 7.36 13.84
CA GLU A 254 -10.17 7.66 13.85
C GLU A 254 -10.69 7.83 12.42
N VAL A 255 -9.94 8.53 11.56
CA VAL A 255 -10.28 8.69 10.14
C VAL A 255 -10.26 7.35 9.41
N LEU A 256 -9.24 6.52 9.64
CA LEU A 256 -9.18 5.16 9.08
C LEU A 256 -10.44 4.35 9.44
N HIS A 257 -10.80 4.38 10.73
CA HIS A 257 -11.92 3.63 11.25
C HIS A 257 -13.25 4.13 10.67
N ASP A 258 -13.43 5.45 10.52
CA ASP A 258 -14.61 6.05 9.91
C ASP A 258 -14.71 5.69 8.42
N VAL A 259 -13.59 5.72 7.69
CA VAL A 259 -13.55 5.30 6.27
C VAL A 259 -13.92 3.83 6.14
N ILE A 260 -13.35 2.94 6.96
CA ILE A 260 -13.66 1.50 6.93
C ILE A 260 -15.13 1.25 7.27
N LEU A 261 -15.65 1.86 8.34
CA LEU A 261 -17.03 1.69 8.77
C LEU A 261 -18.02 2.19 7.73
N LYS A 262 -17.89 3.43 7.27
CA LYS A 262 -18.82 4.03 6.30
C LYS A 262 -18.72 3.39 4.91
N THR A 263 -17.57 2.81 4.56
CA THR A 263 -17.41 2.10 3.29
C THR A 263 -18.03 0.72 3.39
N PHE A 264 -17.54 -0.14 4.29
CA PHE A 264 -17.85 -1.57 4.28
C PHE A 264 -19.02 -1.97 5.17
N PHE A 265 -19.35 -1.17 6.19
CA PHE A 265 -20.34 -1.52 7.20
C PHE A 265 -21.58 -0.62 7.21
N ASP A 266 -21.77 0.22 6.19
CA ASP A 266 -23.02 0.96 5.98
C ASP A 266 -24.15 -0.02 5.57
N PRO A 267 -25.23 -0.17 6.37
CA PRO A 267 -26.31 -1.11 6.07
C PRO A 267 -27.14 -0.71 4.84
N ILE A 268 -27.12 0.55 4.43
CA ILE A 268 -27.88 1.07 3.28
C ILE A 268 -27.12 0.81 1.97
N PHE A 269 -25.79 0.85 2.03
CA PHE A 269 -24.94 0.71 0.85
C PHE A 269 -24.50 -0.75 0.64
N ASP A 270 -24.80 -1.31 -0.53
CA ASP A 270 -24.41 -2.67 -0.87
C ASP A 270 -23.13 -2.69 -1.72
N LEU A 271 -22.15 -3.48 -1.29
CA LEU A 271 -20.85 -3.60 -1.92
C LEU A 271 -20.68 -5.03 -2.44
N PRO A 272 -20.19 -5.21 -3.68
CA PRO A 272 -19.98 -6.56 -4.24
C PRO A 272 -18.97 -7.41 -3.48
N LEU A 273 -18.06 -6.78 -2.75
CA LEU A 273 -17.01 -7.44 -1.96
C LEU A 273 -16.98 -6.87 -0.54
N LEU A 274 -17.13 -7.77 0.45
CA LEU A 274 -16.93 -7.45 1.86
C LEU A 274 -15.54 -7.94 2.31
N PRO A 275 -14.71 -7.08 2.95
CA PRO A 275 -13.42 -7.49 3.48
C PRO A 275 -13.59 -8.37 4.72
N GLY A 276 -12.81 -9.43 4.78
CA GLY A 276 -12.72 -10.32 5.94
C GLY A 276 -11.82 -9.78 7.04
N PRO A 277 -11.84 -10.42 8.23
CA PRO A 277 -11.15 -9.95 9.43
C PRO A 277 -9.63 -9.85 9.24
N THR A 278 -9.01 -10.81 8.56
CA THR A 278 -7.56 -10.82 8.30
C THR A 278 -7.13 -9.63 7.45
N LEU A 279 -7.96 -9.24 6.47
CA LEU A 279 -7.70 -8.06 5.66
C LEU A 279 -7.84 -6.79 6.51
N LEU A 280 -8.94 -6.64 7.25
CA LEU A 280 -9.17 -5.47 8.10
C LEU A 280 -8.08 -5.28 9.16
N GLU A 281 -7.62 -6.36 9.78
CA GLU A 281 -6.52 -6.35 10.75
C GLU A 281 -5.21 -5.91 10.09
N TYR A 282 -4.91 -6.44 8.91
CA TYR A 282 -3.72 -6.02 8.16
C TYR A 282 -3.78 -4.54 7.75
N LEU A 283 -4.95 -4.04 7.31
CA LEU A 283 -5.12 -2.63 6.97
C LEU A 283 -4.88 -1.72 8.18
N GLU A 284 -5.41 -2.09 9.35
CA GLU A 284 -5.19 -1.33 10.58
C GLU A 284 -3.73 -1.39 11.05
N ASP A 285 -3.12 -2.58 11.07
CA ASP A 285 -1.72 -2.73 11.46
C ASP A 285 -0.79 -1.97 10.52
N TYR A 286 -0.96 -2.10 9.20
CA TYR A 286 -0.14 -1.40 8.23
C TYR A 286 -0.26 0.12 8.37
N TYR A 287 -1.48 0.63 8.52
CA TYR A 287 -1.70 2.07 8.65
C TYR A 287 -1.09 2.63 9.94
N THR A 288 -1.19 1.90 11.06
CA THR A 288 -0.65 2.37 12.34
C THR A 288 0.86 2.18 12.50
N THR A 289 1.42 1.13 11.92
CA THR A 289 2.83 0.75 12.10
C THR A 289 3.73 1.29 10.99
N HIS A 290 3.23 1.37 9.75
CA HIS A 290 4.06 1.66 8.58
C HIS A 290 3.77 3.02 7.95
N ASN A 291 2.56 3.23 7.42
CA ASN A 291 2.23 4.44 6.67
C ASN A 291 0.78 4.88 6.93
N PRO A 292 0.56 5.95 7.70
CA PRO A 292 -0.77 6.47 8.02
C PRO A 292 -1.36 7.33 6.89
N SER A 293 -1.30 6.86 5.64
CA SER A 293 -1.79 7.56 4.44
C SER A 293 -3.07 6.91 3.90
N LEU A 294 -4.04 7.74 3.49
CA LEU A 294 -5.25 7.26 2.84
C LEU A 294 -4.99 6.78 1.39
N ASP A 295 -3.98 7.31 0.70
CA ASP A 295 -3.55 6.78 -0.61
C ASP A 295 -3.02 5.35 -0.48
N ALA A 296 -2.25 5.09 0.59
CA ALA A 296 -1.77 3.75 0.88
C ALA A 296 -2.94 2.80 1.18
N LEU A 297 -3.96 3.26 1.92
CA LEU A 297 -5.19 2.49 2.15
C LEU A 297 -5.92 2.16 0.84
N ILE A 298 -6.10 3.14 -0.05
CA ILE A 298 -6.74 2.94 -1.36
C ILE A 298 -5.95 1.90 -2.17
N THR A 299 -4.62 2.02 -2.21
CA THR A 299 -3.75 1.08 -2.92
C THR A 299 -3.86 -0.34 -2.34
N LEU A 300 -3.88 -0.48 -1.01
CA LEU A 300 -4.06 -1.77 -0.33
C LEU A 300 -5.40 -2.42 -0.65
N LEU A 301 -6.48 -1.64 -0.62
CA LEU A 301 -7.82 -2.11 -0.99
C LEU A 301 -7.86 -2.54 -2.47
N GLN A 302 -7.21 -1.79 -3.35
CA GLN A 302 -7.11 -2.14 -4.77
C GLN A 302 -6.41 -3.48 -4.98
N VAL A 303 -5.27 -3.70 -4.29
CA VAL A 303 -4.52 -4.96 -4.34
C VAL A 303 -5.35 -6.11 -3.76
N ALA A 304 -6.08 -5.88 -2.67
CA ALA A 304 -6.99 -6.87 -2.10
C ALA A 304 -8.09 -7.28 -3.09
N HIS A 305 -8.72 -6.30 -3.75
CA HIS A 305 -9.73 -6.56 -4.77
C HIS A 305 -9.12 -7.32 -5.95
N LEU A 306 -7.97 -6.88 -6.45
CA LEU A 306 -7.32 -7.53 -7.59
C LEU A 306 -6.95 -8.98 -7.27
N LYS A 307 -6.44 -9.27 -6.07
CA LYS A 307 -6.14 -10.64 -5.64
C LYS A 307 -7.41 -11.48 -5.55
N HIS A 308 -8.48 -10.94 -4.97
CA HIS A 308 -9.75 -11.66 -4.83
C HIS A 308 -10.29 -12.11 -6.19
N TYR A 309 -10.39 -11.19 -7.14
CA TYR A 309 -10.91 -11.44 -8.49
C TYR A 309 -9.93 -12.22 -9.40
N SER A 310 -8.65 -12.33 -9.04
CA SER A 310 -7.68 -13.16 -9.78
C SER A 310 -7.54 -14.59 -9.22
N THR A 311 -7.87 -14.82 -7.96
CA THR A 311 -7.67 -16.11 -7.28
C THR A 311 -8.86 -17.06 -7.48
N ASP A 312 -10.10 -16.59 -7.27
CA ASP A 312 -11.29 -17.43 -7.37
C ASP A 312 -11.97 -17.27 -8.74
N VAL A 313 -12.21 -18.39 -9.42
CA VAL A 313 -12.83 -18.46 -10.75
C VAL A 313 -14.28 -17.97 -10.73
N PHE A 314 -14.99 -18.12 -9.59
CA PHE A 314 -16.40 -17.76 -9.48
C PHE A 314 -16.65 -16.28 -9.15
N THR A 315 -15.60 -15.49 -8.94
CA THR A 315 -15.72 -14.06 -8.57
C THR A 315 -16.46 -13.20 -9.59
N PHE A 316 -16.51 -13.60 -10.87
CA PHE A 316 -17.30 -12.87 -11.87
C PHE A 316 -18.81 -12.90 -11.56
N LEU A 317 -19.26 -13.89 -10.76
CA LEU A 317 -20.65 -13.99 -10.30
C LEU A 317 -20.97 -12.96 -9.20
N SER A 318 -20.07 -12.03 -8.86
CA SER A 318 -20.33 -11.05 -7.80
C SER A 318 -21.47 -10.10 -8.13
N SER A 319 -21.56 -9.61 -9.37
CA SER A 319 -22.53 -8.59 -9.80
C SER A 319 -23.64 -9.12 -10.73
N ALA A 320 -23.34 -10.05 -11.64
CA ALA A 320 -24.32 -10.63 -12.54
C ALA A 320 -24.01 -12.08 -12.92
N THR A 321 -25.06 -12.82 -13.26
CA THR A 321 -25.01 -14.18 -13.81
C THR A 321 -25.13 -14.08 -15.34
N PRO A 322 -24.06 -14.35 -16.12
CA PRO A 322 -24.15 -14.32 -17.57
C PRO A 322 -25.05 -15.47 -18.07
N PRO A 323 -25.84 -15.26 -19.15
CA PRO A 323 -26.64 -16.32 -19.73
C PRO A 323 -25.72 -17.38 -20.35
N ILE A 324 -25.75 -18.61 -19.85
CA ILE A 324 -25.01 -19.74 -20.43
C ILE A 324 -25.81 -20.30 -21.61
N SER A 325 -25.12 -20.59 -22.71
CA SER A 325 -25.77 -21.15 -23.91
C SER A 325 -26.36 -22.54 -23.62
N SER A 326 -27.45 -22.89 -24.31
CA SER A 326 -28.17 -24.17 -24.11
C SER A 326 -27.36 -25.43 -24.51
N SER A 327 -26.20 -25.26 -25.16
CA SER A 327 -25.27 -26.33 -25.52
C SER A 327 -23.87 -26.01 -24.97
N PRO A 328 -23.56 -26.37 -23.71
CA PRO A 328 -22.33 -25.95 -23.08
C PRO A 328 -21.09 -26.62 -23.69
N THR A 329 -20.01 -25.86 -23.83
CA THR A 329 -18.70 -26.42 -24.21
C THR A 329 -18.11 -27.30 -23.09
N ALA A 330 -17.10 -28.12 -23.39
CA ALA A 330 -16.48 -29.01 -22.39
C ALA A 330 -15.91 -28.25 -21.16
N ARG A 331 -15.44 -27.02 -21.36
CA ARG A 331 -14.98 -26.13 -20.28
C ARG A 331 -16.13 -25.56 -19.45
N GLU A 332 -17.21 -25.14 -20.10
CA GLU A 332 -18.44 -24.70 -19.42
C GLU A 332 -19.03 -25.82 -18.55
N LEU A 333 -18.98 -27.08 -19.01
CA LEU A 333 -19.40 -28.23 -18.20
C LEU A 333 -18.50 -28.43 -16.97
N ALA A 334 -17.17 -28.31 -17.11
CA ALA A 334 -16.24 -28.40 -15.98
C ALA A 334 -16.48 -27.27 -14.96
N PHE A 335 -16.75 -26.06 -15.44
CA PHE A 335 -17.14 -24.91 -14.63
C PHE A 335 -18.44 -25.16 -13.86
N LEU A 336 -19.50 -25.60 -14.54
CA LEU A 336 -20.80 -25.90 -13.92
C LEU A 336 -20.70 -27.03 -12.89
N GLN A 337 -19.88 -28.04 -13.16
CA GLN A 337 -19.62 -29.13 -12.22
C GLN A 337 -18.88 -28.63 -10.96
N ALA A 338 -17.90 -27.74 -11.13
CA ALA A 338 -17.20 -27.13 -10.02
C ALA A 338 -18.15 -26.24 -9.19
N LEU A 339 -19.00 -25.43 -9.84
CA LEU A 339 -20.03 -24.61 -9.19
C LEU A 339 -21.02 -25.44 -8.37
N LEU A 340 -21.56 -26.51 -8.98
CA LEU A 340 -22.48 -27.44 -8.33
C LEU A 340 -21.83 -28.09 -7.11
N SER A 341 -20.56 -28.49 -7.22
CA SER A 341 -19.84 -29.10 -6.09
C SER A 341 -19.67 -28.14 -4.91
N ARG A 342 -19.44 -26.84 -5.16
CA ARG A 342 -19.32 -25.83 -4.10
C ARG A 342 -20.68 -25.50 -3.47
N LEU A 343 -21.73 -25.36 -4.27
CA LEU A 343 -23.09 -25.08 -3.79
C LEU A 343 -23.59 -26.17 -2.81
N HIS A 344 -23.27 -27.44 -3.10
CA HIS A 344 -23.71 -28.58 -2.28
C HIS A 344 -22.69 -29.05 -1.23
N ALA A 345 -21.52 -28.40 -1.11
CA ALA A 345 -20.48 -28.82 -0.17
C ALA A 345 -20.93 -28.85 1.31
N LYS A 346 -21.97 -28.07 1.67
CA LYS A 346 -22.46 -27.92 3.05
C LYS A 346 -23.84 -28.53 3.34
N THR A 347 -24.53 -29.13 2.35
CA THR A 347 -25.88 -29.69 2.52
C THR A 347 -25.88 -31.23 2.43
N PRO A 348 -25.55 -31.97 3.49
CA PRO A 348 -25.40 -33.42 3.41
C PRO A 348 -26.70 -34.24 3.47
N THR A 349 -27.85 -33.69 3.89
CA THR A 349 -28.97 -34.55 4.36
C THR A 349 -30.32 -34.45 3.65
N ASN A 350 -30.64 -33.40 2.85
CA ASN A 350 -31.99 -33.26 2.25
C ASN A 350 -32.07 -32.97 0.73
N SER A 351 -30.96 -32.96 -0.02
CA SER A 351 -30.93 -32.33 -1.36
C SER A 351 -30.57 -33.27 -2.52
N ALA A 352 -30.71 -34.60 -2.40
CA ALA A 352 -30.38 -35.49 -3.52
C ALA A 352 -31.26 -35.26 -4.76
N GLU A 353 -32.49 -34.76 -4.58
CA GLU A 353 -33.39 -34.37 -5.69
C GLU A 353 -33.06 -32.97 -6.23
N GLU A 354 -32.75 -32.02 -5.35
CA GLU A 354 -32.32 -30.66 -5.70
C GLU A 354 -30.99 -30.68 -6.47
N TRP A 355 -29.99 -31.42 -6.00
CA TRP A 355 -28.73 -31.66 -6.69
C TRP A 355 -28.96 -32.21 -8.10
N ARG A 356 -29.88 -33.18 -8.23
CA ARG A 356 -30.24 -33.76 -9.53
C ARG A 356 -31.00 -32.77 -10.41
N ALA A 357 -31.80 -31.88 -9.84
CA ALA A 357 -32.49 -30.82 -10.57
C ALA A 357 -31.50 -29.77 -11.10
N HIS A 358 -30.56 -29.33 -10.27
CA HIS A 358 -29.47 -28.41 -10.65
C HIS A 358 -28.52 -29.03 -11.69
N ALA A 359 -28.18 -30.32 -11.55
CA ALA A 359 -27.34 -31.03 -12.51
C ALA A 359 -28.01 -31.25 -13.89
N ARG A 360 -29.35 -31.23 -13.95
CA ARG A 360 -30.12 -31.46 -15.19
C ARG A 360 -30.34 -30.20 -16.01
N SER A 361 -30.38 -29.03 -15.38
CA SER A 361 -30.71 -27.77 -16.05
C SER A 361 -29.78 -26.65 -15.58
N PRO A 362 -28.96 -26.07 -16.47
CA PRO A 362 -28.07 -24.96 -16.12
C PRO A 362 -28.85 -23.74 -15.61
N ASP A 363 -30.03 -23.48 -16.15
CA ASP A 363 -30.88 -22.35 -15.74
C ASP A 363 -31.32 -22.44 -14.26
N ILE A 364 -31.62 -23.65 -13.77
CA ILE A 364 -32.05 -23.87 -12.39
C ILE A 364 -30.85 -23.70 -11.44
N LEU A 365 -29.65 -24.09 -11.88
CA LEU A 365 -28.42 -23.85 -11.14
C LEU A 365 -28.09 -22.35 -11.07
N LEU A 366 -28.25 -21.60 -12.16
CA LEU A 366 -28.03 -20.14 -12.17
C LEU A 366 -29.05 -19.41 -11.29
N GLN A 367 -30.33 -19.80 -11.33
CA GLN A 367 -31.34 -19.25 -10.42
C GLN A 367 -31.02 -19.53 -8.95
N ALA A 368 -30.44 -20.70 -8.64
CA ALA A 368 -29.98 -21.01 -7.29
C ALA A 368 -28.81 -20.11 -6.87
N VAL A 369 -27.86 -19.83 -7.77
CA VAL A 369 -26.77 -18.86 -7.51
C VAL A 369 -27.33 -17.47 -7.21
N ASP A 370 -28.34 -17.01 -7.95
CA ASP A 370 -28.95 -15.71 -7.71
C ASP A 370 -29.76 -15.67 -6.41
N ALA A 371 -30.46 -16.75 -6.06
CA ALA A 371 -31.09 -16.88 -4.75
C ALA A 371 -30.06 -16.85 -3.60
N GLU A 372 -28.91 -17.51 -3.78
CA GLU A 372 -27.80 -17.46 -2.81
C GLU A 372 -27.17 -16.06 -2.72
N ARG A 373 -27.03 -15.34 -3.84
CA ARG A 373 -26.56 -13.95 -3.87
C ARG A 373 -27.50 -13.04 -3.08
N GLU A 374 -28.81 -13.15 -3.28
CA GLU A 374 -29.82 -12.38 -2.55
C GLU A 374 -29.88 -12.76 -1.07
N ALA A 375 -29.74 -14.05 -0.74
CA ALA A 375 -29.65 -14.51 0.64
C ALA A 375 -28.40 -13.96 1.34
N PHE A 376 -27.26 -13.99 0.65
CA PHE A 376 -26.00 -13.43 1.12
C PHE A 376 -26.12 -11.92 1.34
N SER A 377 -26.59 -11.15 0.36
CA SER A 377 -26.77 -9.69 0.49
C SER A 377 -27.69 -9.33 1.66
N ARG A 378 -28.84 -10.03 1.82
CA ARG A 378 -29.74 -9.83 2.97
C ARG A 378 -29.05 -10.10 4.30
N ARG A 379 -28.31 -11.21 4.41
CA ARG A 379 -27.57 -11.55 5.63
C ARG A 379 -26.49 -10.52 5.92
N THR A 380 -25.70 -10.15 4.92
CA THR A 380 -24.64 -9.15 5.04
C THR A 380 -25.19 -7.80 5.47
N ARG A 381 -26.35 -7.35 4.98
CA ARG A 381 -27.00 -6.12 5.46
C ARG A 381 -27.34 -6.20 6.95
N MET A 382 -27.84 -7.33 7.43
CA MET A 382 -28.10 -7.54 8.86
C MET A 382 -26.81 -7.59 9.69
N THR A 383 -25.73 -8.20 9.17
CA THR A 383 -24.41 -8.18 9.81
C THR A 383 -23.86 -6.75 9.89
N LYS A 384 -23.95 -5.97 8.81
CA LYS A 384 -23.56 -4.54 8.77
C LYS A 384 -24.36 -3.71 9.78
N LEU A 385 -25.66 -3.97 9.89
CA LEU A 385 -26.51 -3.37 10.92
C LEU A 385 -26.04 -3.75 12.33
N GLY A 386 -25.76 -5.03 12.58
CA GLY A 386 -25.22 -5.50 13.87
C GLY A 386 -23.90 -4.81 14.25
N VAL A 387 -22.96 -4.68 13.31
CA VAL A 387 -21.69 -3.96 13.51
C VAL A 387 -21.94 -2.48 13.78
N THR A 388 -22.89 -1.85 13.09
CA THR A 388 -23.24 -0.44 13.28
C THR A 388 -23.89 -0.19 14.64
N LEU A 389 -24.81 -1.05 15.07
CA LEU A 389 -25.42 -1.01 16.40
C LEU A 389 -24.35 -1.20 17.49
N LEU A 390 -23.45 -2.16 17.31
CA LEU A 390 -22.32 -2.37 18.22
C LEU A 390 -21.44 -1.12 18.29
N HIS A 391 -21.12 -0.51 17.14
CA HIS A 391 -20.35 0.72 17.10
C HIS A 391 -21.05 1.87 17.84
N LEU A 392 -22.36 2.03 17.66
CA LEU A 392 -23.16 3.06 18.33
C LEU A 392 -23.15 2.87 19.86
N VAL A 393 -23.30 1.62 20.33
CA VAL A 393 -23.16 1.25 21.74
C VAL A 393 -21.77 1.60 22.26
N LEU A 394 -20.71 1.17 21.57
CA LEU A 394 -19.33 1.42 21.97
C LEU A 394 -18.99 2.92 21.97
N THR A 395 -19.56 3.71 21.08
CA THR A 395 -19.33 5.15 20.99
C THR A 395 -20.09 5.91 22.07
N HIS A 396 -21.33 5.54 22.37
CA HIS A 396 -22.11 6.13 23.46
C HIS A 396 -21.47 5.87 24.83
N LEU A 397 -20.89 4.68 25.03
CA LEU A 397 -20.26 4.29 26.30
C LEU A 397 -18.81 4.76 26.46
N ARG A 398 -18.26 5.57 25.53
CA ARG A 398 -16.92 6.17 25.67
C ARG A 398 -16.87 7.04 26.94
N GLY A 399 -15.87 6.83 27.80
CA GLY A 399 -15.71 7.56 29.06
C GLY A 399 -16.57 7.09 30.23
N SER A 400 -17.39 6.05 30.04
CA SER A 400 -18.16 5.42 31.12
C SER A 400 -17.27 4.56 32.05
N ALA A 401 -17.80 4.16 33.22
CA ALA A 401 -17.09 3.30 34.16
C ALA A 401 -16.68 1.93 33.57
N ILE A 402 -17.37 1.49 32.51
CA ILE A 402 -17.20 0.18 31.87
C ILE A 402 -16.31 0.27 30.60
N ASP A 403 -15.93 1.47 30.17
CA ASP A 403 -15.18 1.72 28.93
C ASP A 403 -13.88 0.90 28.80
N LYS A 404 -13.17 0.69 29.93
CA LYS A 404 -11.96 -0.14 29.96
C LYS A 404 -12.21 -1.59 29.55
N GLY A 405 -13.38 -2.14 29.91
CA GLY A 405 -13.81 -3.48 29.52
C GLY A 405 -14.26 -3.55 28.06
N LEU A 406 -14.68 -2.43 27.47
CA LEU A 406 -15.19 -2.33 26.09
C LEU A 406 -14.08 -2.27 25.03
N ASN A 407 -12.83 -1.98 25.42
CA ASN A 407 -11.69 -1.92 24.51
C ASN A 407 -11.49 -3.19 23.68
N ARG A 408 -11.93 -4.35 24.17
CA ARG A 408 -11.80 -5.63 23.47
C ARG A 408 -12.64 -5.73 22.19
N TRP A 409 -13.63 -4.87 22.00
CA TRP A 409 -14.48 -4.78 20.81
C TRP A 409 -14.22 -3.53 19.96
N ARG A 410 -13.18 -2.73 20.27
CA ARG A 410 -12.82 -1.53 19.49
C ARG A 410 -11.77 -1.84 18.41
N GLY A 411 -11.84 -1.12 17.28
CA GLY A 411 -10.88 -1.25 16.17
C GLY A 411 -11.06 -2.53 15.36
N ALA A 412 -10.13 -2.80 14.43
CA ALA A 412 -10.18 -3.97 13.56
C ALA A 412 -9.98 -5.29 14.34
N VAL A 413 -9.21 -5.28 15.44
CA VAL A 413 -9.11 -6.44 16.35
C VAL A 413 -10.47 -6.75 17.00
N GLY A 414 -11.19 -5.71 17.42
CA GLY A 414 -12.56 -5.86 17.92
C GLY A 414 -13.51 -6.40 16.86
N MET A 415 -13.45 -5.86 15.64
CA MET A 415 -14.23 -6.37 14.50
C MET A 415 -13.89 -7.82 14.17
N ARG A 416 -12.61 -8.21 14.22
CA ARG A 416 -12.20 -9.60 14.04
C ARG A 416 -12.86 -10.50 15.07
N ARG A 417 -12.78 -10.18 16.36
CA ARG A 417 -13.42 -10.99 17.41
C ARG A 417 -14.93 -11.10 17.25
N VAL A 418 -15.56 -10.01 16.85
CA VAL A 418 -17.00 -9.95 16.59
C VAL A 418 -17.37 -10.83 15.40
N LEU A 419 -16.60 -10.77 14.31
CA LEU A 419 -16.84 -11.52 13.08
C LEU A 419 -16.37 -12.99 13.14
N ASP A 420 -15.46 -13.33 14.05
CA ASP A 420 -14.92 -14.69 14.28
C ASP A 420 -15.78 -15.49 15.28
N ALA A 421 -16.85 -14.89 15.82
CA ALA A 421 -17.75 -15.50 16.80
C ALA A 421 -17.01 -16.17 17.99
N GLU A 422 -15.97 -15.53 18.53
CA GLU A 422 -15.33 -16.00 19.77
C GLU A 422 -16.38 -16.12 20.89
N GLU A 423 -16.40 -17.26 21.60
CA GLU A 423 -17.46 -17.70 22.53
C GLU A 423 -17.82 -16.67 23.63
N ASP A 424 -16.90 -15.76 23.98
CA ASP A 424 -17.08 -14.73 25.02
C ASP A 424 -17.53 -13.34 24.48
N GLY A 425 -17.77 -13.23 23.17
CA GLY A 425 -17.95 -11.96 22.46
C GLY A 425 -19.26 -11.23 22.78
N VAL A 426 -20.41 -11.79 22.37
CA VAL A 426 -21.71 -11.10 22.45
C VAL A 426 -22.33 -11.21 23.84
N ALA A 427 -22.29 -12.40 24.46
CA ALA A 427 -22.82 -12.62 25.82
C ALA A 427 -22.09 -11.76 26.86
N GLY A 428 -20.77 -11.59 26.70
CA GLY A 428 -19.99 -10.71 27.55
C GLY A 428 -20.32 -9.23 27.39
N LEU A 429 -20.79 -8.79 26.22
CA LEU A 429 -21.26 -7.42 26.01
C LEU A 429 -22.60 -7.20 26.70
N ALA A 430 -23.54 -8.13 26.53
CA ALA A 430 -24.86 -8.07 27.15
C ALA A 430 -24.78 -8.01 28.69
N GLU A 431 -23.90 -8.82 29.29
CA GLU A 431 -23.64 -8.80 30.74
C GLU A 431 -23.07 -7.45 31.23
N LEU A 432 -22.27 -6.77 30.40
CA LEU A 432 -21.78 -5.42 30.71
C LEU A 432 -22.89 -4.36 30.57
N LEU A 433 -23.76 -4.50 29.57
CA LEU A 433 -24.92 -3.61 29.38
C LEU A 433 -25.94 -3.76 30.52
N ARG A 434 -26.12 -4.96 31.08
CA ARG A 434 -26.96 -5.18 32.26
C ARG A 434 -26.41 -4.52 33.53
N LYS A 435 -25.10 -4.28 33.60
CA LYS A 435 -24.40 -3.64 34.74
C LYS A 435 -24.34 -2.11 34.64
N LEU A 436 -24.89 -1.53 33.58
CA LEU A 436 -24.86 -0.08 33.35
C LEU A 436 -25.79 0.66 34.34
N PRO A 437 -25.46 1.90 34.77
CA PRO A 437 -26.40 2.75 35.49
C PRO A 437 -27.67 3.01 34.66
N SER A 438 -28.82 3.13 35.32
CA SER A 438 -30.12 3.31 34.64
C SER A 438 -30.14 4.55 33.73
N THR A 439 -29.48 5.64 34.11
CA THR A 439 -29.41 6.88 33.31
C THR A 439 -28.74 6.67 31.96
N ASP A 440 -27.59 6.00 31.96
CA ASP A 440 -26.79 5.78 30.75
C ASP A 440 -27.46 4.72 29.86
N ARG A 441 -28.18 3.78 30.49
CA ARG A 441 -28.91 2.73 29.79
C ARG A 441 -30.13 3.31 29.06
N ASP A 442 -30.90 4.16 29.73
CA ASP A 442 -32.09 4.77 29.14
C ASP A 442 -31.71 5.74 28.00
N ALA A 443 -30.61 6.49 28.16
CA ALA A 443 -30.07 7.35 27.10
C ALA A 443 -29.53 6.55 25.90
N LEU A 444 -28.90 5.40 26.14
CA LEU A 444 -28.47 4.48 25.08
C LEU A 444 -29.68 3.95 24.29
N PHE A 445 -30.75 3.57 24.98
CA PHE A 445 -31.95 3.03 24.35
C PHE A 445 -32.69 4.09 23.53
N GLU A 446 -32.84 5.32 24.03
CA GLU A 446 -33.41 6.42 23.25
C GLU A 446 -32.63 6.65 21.94
N ARG A 447 -31.29 6.59 22.01
CA ARG A 447 -30.43 6.73 20.83
C ARG A 447 -30.57 5.56 19.85
N LEU A 448 -30.68 4.32 20.35
CA LEU A 448 -30.88 3.12 19.54
C LEU A 448 -32.25 3.15 18.86
N GLU A 449 -33.31 3.49 19.59
CA GLU A 449 -34.67 3.62 19.04
C GLU A 449 -34.75 4.70 17.98
N THR A 450 -34.12 5.86 18.21
CA THR A 450 -34.04 6.94 17.21
C THR A 450 -33.37 6.43 15.93
N TYR A 451 -32.22 5.76 16.06
CA TYR A 451 -31.51 5.21 14.90
C TYR A 451 -32.32 4.13 14.16
N LEU A 452 -32.96 3.20 14.88
CA LEU A 452 -33.79 2.16 14.29
C LEU A 452 -35.03 2.73 13.58
N ASN A 453 -35.60 3.82 14.09
CA ASN A 453 -36.72 4.52 13.47
C ASN A 453 -36.31 5.25 12.18
N ASP A 454 -35.07 5.74 12.08
CA ASP A 454 -34.56 6.38 10.87
C ASP A 454 -34.21 5.39 9.75
N LEU A 455 -34.08 4.08 10.06
CA LEU A 455 -33.76 3.06 9.07
C LEU A 455 -34.93 2.74 8.12
N PRO A 456 -34.63 2.41 6.85
CA PRO A 456 -35.60 1.87 5.90
C PRO A 456 -36.35 0.65 6.46
N GLY A 457 -37.64 0.52 6.15
CA GLY A 457 -38.50 -0.54 6.70
C GLY A 457 -37.97 -1.97 6.51
N ASP A 458 -37.24 -2.23 5.42
CA ASP A 458 -36.66 -3.54 5.11
C ASP A 458 -35.52 -3.96 6.05
N LEU A 459 -34.91 -2.99 6.74
CA LEU A 459 -33.83 -3.19 7.70
C LEU A 459 -34.30 -3.12 9.15
N ARG A 460 -35.58 -2.80 9.38
CA ARG A 460 -36.13 -2.73 10.73
C ARG A 460 -36.27 -4.16 11.27
N PRO A 461 -35.67 -4.45 12.43
CA PRO A 461 -35.91 -5.71 13.12
C PRO A 461 -37.40 -5.85 13.43
N THR A 462 -37.93 -7.07 13.35
CA THR A 462 -39.33 -7.32 13.74
C THR A 462 -39.56 -6.93 15.19
N ASP A 463 -40.60 -6.12 15.46
CA ASP A 463 -41.02 -5.70 16.80
C ASP A 463 -41.12 -6.93 17.72
N SER A 464 -40.19 -7.01 18.69
CA SER A 464 -40.26 -7.98 19.76
C SER A 464 -40.54 -7.22 21.05
N ASP A 465 -41.61 -7.62 21.75
CA ASP A 465 -42.04 -7.14 23.07
C ASP A 465 -41.05 -7.52 24.20
N VAL A 466 -39.77 -7.67 23.86
CA VAL A 466 -38.67 -8.23 24.64
C VAL A 466 -37.79 -7.09 25.16
N ASP A 467 -37.16 -7.27 26.33
CA ASP A 467 -36.15 -6.33 26.84
C ASP A 467 -35.10 -6.03 25.74
N VAL A 468 -34.84 -4.74 25.50
CA VAL A 468 -33.90 -4.27 24.46
C VAL A 468 -32.52 -4.90 24.61
N THR A 469 -32.09 -5.21 25.84
CA THR A 469 -30.81 -5.89 26.09
C THR A 469 -30.80 -7.33 25.61
N ASP A 470 -31.86 -8.08 25.87
CA ASP A 470 -32.01 -9.48 25.45
C ASP A 470 -32.24 -9.57 23.93
N TRP A 471 -32.98 -8.61 23.38
CA TRP A 471 -33.13 -8.45 21.93
C TRP A 471 -31.78 -8.18 21.27
N LEU A 472 -30.99 -7.24 21.79
CA LEU A 472 -29.67 -6.91 21.23
C LEU A 472 -28.72 -8.10 21.33
N GLU A 473 -28.70 -8.83 22.45
CA GLU A 473 -27.89 -10.04 22.61
C GLU A 473 -28.25 -11.10 21.57
N THR A 474 -29.55 -11.34 21.38
CA THR A 474 -30.06 -12.31 20.40
C THR A 474 -29.73 -11.87 18.97
N PHE A 475 -30.01 -10.61 18.64
CA PHE A 475 -29.77 -10.04 17.31
C PHE A 475 -28.28 -10.08 16.94
N LEU A 476 -27.41 -9.61 17.84
CA LEU A 476 -25.96 -9.64 17.63
C LEU A 476 -25.45 -11.09 17.54
N GLY A 477 -25.98 -12.01 18.36
CA GLY A 477 -25.61 -13.42 18.34
C GLY A 477 -25.99 -14.14 17.04
N ASP A 478 -27.12 -13.78 16.43
CA ASP A 478 -27.60 -14.38 15.18
C ASP A 478 -26.88 -13.82 13.95
N PHE A 479 -26.61 -12.52 13.91
CA PHE A 479 -26.15 -11.82 12.70
C PHE A 479 -24.65 -11.50 12.66
N LEU A 480 -23.91 -11.58 13.78
CA LEU A 480 -22.45 -11.39 13.78
C LEU A 480 -21.65 -12.68 13.56
N GLN A 481 -22.32 -13.81 13.34
CA GLN A 481 -21.63 -15.06 12.99
C GLN A 481 -20.93 -14.96 11.62
N PRO A 482 -19.75 -15.58 11.46
CA PRO A 482 -19.01 -15.53 10.20
C PRO A 482 -19.91 -15.94 9.02
N PRO A 483 -19.98 -15.15 7.93
CA PRO A 483 -20.82 -15.47 6.78
C PRO A 483 -20.41 -16.79 6.09
N GLU A 484 -19.19 -17.26 6.36
CA GLU A 484 -18.68 -18.54 5.93
C GLU A 484 -19.57 -19.69 6.36
N THR A 485 -20.11 -19.68 7.58
CA THR A 485 -20.90 -20.80 8.11
C THR A 485 -22.29 -20.90 7.48
N ALA A 486 -22.79 -19.81 6.92
CA ALA A 486 -24.19 -19.66 6.55
C ALA A 486 -24.52 -19.89 5.07
N THR A 487 -23.59 -19.59 4.16
CA THR A 487 -23.84 -19.67 2.71
C THR A 487 -22.74 -20.50 2.02
N PRO A 488 -23.05 -21.38 1.05
CA PRO A 488 -22.07 -22.24 0.40
C PRO A 488 -21.16 -21.50 -0.61
N LEU A 489 -21.57 -20.33 -1.10
CA LEU A 489 -20.84 -19.52 -2.09
C LEU A 489 -20.24 -18.22 -1.53
N TRP A 490 -20.07 -18.14 -0.20
CA TRP A 490 -19.56 -16.96 0.49
C TRP A 490 -18.26 -16.40 -0.11
N SER A 491 -17.37 -17.26 -0.65
CA SER A 491 -16.06 -16.85 -1.17
C SER A 491 -16.13 -15.97 -2.42
N VAL A 492 -17.30 -15.87 -3.06
CA VAL A 492 -17.51 -14.95 -4.19
C VAL A 492 -17.57 -13.50 -3.69
N TRP A 493 -18.23 -13.27 -2.56
CA TRP A 493 -18.58 -11.94 -2.05
C TRP A 493 -17.80 -11.54 -0.79
N TYR A 494 -17.01 -12.46 -0.22
CA TYR A 494 -16.30 -12.25 1.05
C TYR A 494 -14.90 -12.85 1.00
N THR A 495 -13.89 -12.09 1.44
CA THR A 495 -12.49 -12.57 1.42
C THR A 495 -12.16 -13.56 2.54
N GLY A 496 -12.96 -13.57 3.62
CA GLY A 496 -12.75 -14.45 4.77
C GLY A 496 -11.37 -14.31 5.41
N PHE A 497 -10.83 -15.44 5.84
CA PHE A 497 -9.49 -15.56 6.42
C PHE A 497 -8.37 -15.72 5.38
N THR A 498 -8.65 -15.43 4.10
CA THR A 498 -7.63 -15.51 3.05
C THR A 498 -6.49 -14.54 3.41
N PRO A 499 -5.23 -15.02 3.53
CA PRO A 499 -4.14 -14.15 3.92
C PRO A 499 -3.91 -13.08 2.86
N PHE A 500 -3.83 -11.83 3.30
CA PHE A 500 -3.42 -10.72 2.43
C PHE A 500 -1.99 -10.97 1.94
N PRO A 501 -1.66 -10.71 0.65
CA PRO A 501 -0.31 -10.92 0.13
C PRO A 501 0.63 -9.80 0.62
N SER A 502 0.93 -9.81 1.92
CA SER A 502 1.75 -8.78 2.56
C SER A 502 3.13 -8.65 1.91
N GLU A 503 3.68 -9.73 1.34
CA GLU A 503 4.95 -9.74 0.62
C GLU A 503 4.96 -8.87 -0.65
N ILE A 504 3.82 -8.70 -1.32
CA ILE A 504 3.72 -7.86 -2.52
C ILE A 504 3.81 -6.38 -2.15
N VAL A 505 3.26 -6.01 -1.00
CA VAL A 505 3.16 -4.60 -0.57
C VAL A 505 4.31 -4.20 0.35
N ASN A 506 4.73 -5.09 1.24
CA ASN A 506 5.80 -4.89 2.20
C ASN A 506 6.79 -6.07 2.16
N PRO A 507 7.63 -6.16 1.10
CA PRO A 507 8.58 -7.25 0.95
C PRO A 507 9.70 -7.19 2.00
N ALA A 508 9.93 -8.31 2.68
CA ALA A 508 11.05 -8.47 3.59
C ALA A 508 12.35 -8.79 2.82
N LEU A 509 12.89 -7.79 2.10
CA LEU A 509 14.04 -7.97 1.19
C LEU A 509 15.28 -8.55 1.89
N ARG A 510 15.65 -8.00 3.05
CA ARG A 510 16.86 -8.42 3.78
C ARG A 510 16.77 -9.86 4.29
N PRO A 511 15.69 -10.28 5.00
CA PRO A 511 15.50 -11.68 5.36
C PRO A 511 15.48 -12.63 4.16
N SER A 512 14.88 -12.23 3.03
CA SER A 512 14.82 -13.04 1.81
C SER A 512 16.21 -13.32 1.23
N ILE A 513 17.06 -12.28 1.13
CA ILE A 513 18.46 -12.43 0.65
C ILE A 513 19.26 -13.30 1.61
N ILE A 514 19.12 -13.10 2.92
CA ILE A 514 19.82 -13.91 3.94
C ILE A 514 19.37 -15.38 3.86
N SER A 515 18.07 -15.64 3.76
CA SER A 515 17.51 -16.99 3.60
C SER A 515 18.04 -17.66 2.33
N GLY A 516 18.06 -16.94 1.20
CA GLY A 516 18.62 -17.45 -0.06
C GLY A 516 20.11 -17.79 0.02
N LEU A 517 20.91 -17.01 0.77
CA LEU A 517 22.33 -17.29 0.96
C LEU A 517 22.59 -18.41 1.97
N SER A 518 21.77 -18.53 3.02
CA SER A 518 21.88 -19.57 4.04
C SER A 518 21.37 -20.93 3.58
N PHE A 519 20.27 -20.94 2.82
CA PHE A 519 19.53 -22.14 2.40
C PHE A 519 19.22 -22.10 0.88
N PRO A 520 20.25 -22.18 0.02
CA PRO A 520 20.07 -22.08 -1.43
C PRO A 520 19.27 -23.26 -2.03
N HIS A 521 19.31 -24.44 -1.39
CA HIS A 521 18.60 -25.63 -1.88
C HIS A 521 17.07 -25.47 -1.85
N SER A 522 16.55 -24.69 -0.90
CA SER A 522 15.12 -24.36 -0.82
C SER A 522 14.58 -23.63 -2.07
N TYR A 523 15.46 -22.98 -2.85
CA TYR A 523 15.09 -22.22 -4.04
C TYR A 523 15.47 -22.90 -5.36
N THR A 524 16.31 -23.94 -5.33
CA THR A 524 16.81 -24.63 -6.54
C THR A 524 16.04 -25.89 -6.89
N GLY A 525 15.02 -26.26 -6.10
CA GLY A 525 14.09 -27.36 -6.42
C GLY A 525 14.75 -28.75 -6.45
N GLN A 526 15.95 -28.89 -5.87
CA GLN A 526 16.54 -30.20 -5.63
C GLN A 526 15.92 -30.75 -4.36
N ASP A 527 15.12 -31.81 -4.47
CA ASP A 527 14.57 -32.57 -3.34
C ASP A 527 15.70 -33.29 -2.58
N SER A 528 16.56 -32.57 -1.86
CA SER A 528 17.32 -33.15 -0.76
C SER A 528 16.35 -33.30 0.43
N ALA A 529 16.36 -34.48 1.05
CA ALA A 529 15.51 -34.74 2.20
C ALA A 529 15.83 -33.75 3.33
N PRO A 530 14.83 -33.23 4.06
CA PRO A 530 15.02 -32.19 5.09
C PRO A 530 15.80 -32.63 6.34
N GLU A 531 16.32 -33.87 6.36
CA GLU A 531 17.02 -34.47 7.50
C GLU A 531 18.55 -34.55 7.31
N ASP A 532 19.08 -34.26 6.12
CA ASP A 532 20.52 -34.18 5.90
C ASP A 532 20.97 -32.72 6.15
N GLU A 533 21.75 -32.46 7.21
CA GLU A 533 22.46 -31.18 7.34
C GLU A 533 23.32 -30.99 6.09
N ASP A 534 22.92 -30.06 5.20
CA ASP A 534 23.68 -29.71 4.00
C ASP A 534 25.13 -29.44 4.40
N THR A 535 26.04 -30.34 4.01
CA THR A 535 27.44 -30.14 4.34
C THR A 535 27.93 -28.91 3.59
N LEU A 536 28.85 -28.13 4.16
CA LEU A 536 29.41 -26.92 3.52
C LEU A 536 29.92 -27.19 2.09
N GLU A 537 30.26 -28.44 1.79
CA GLU A 537 30.72 -28.91 0.49
C GLU A 537 29.61 -28.99 -0.58
N ASP A 538 28.33 -28.99 -0.22
CA ASP A 538 27.22 -29.10 -1.18
C ASP A 538 26.68 -27.73 -1.63
N LEU A 539 27.14 -26.65 -0.99
CA LEU A 539 26.67 -25.28 -1.19
C LEU A 539 27.36 -24.58 -2.39
N PRO A 540 26.69 -23.60 -3.02
CA PRO A 540 27.30 -22.68 -3.99
C PRO A 540 28.41 -21.81 -3.37
N ASP A 541 29.35 -21.36 -4.22
CA ASP A 541 30.53 -20.59 -3.81
C ASP A 541 30.19 -19.36 -2.93
N THR A 542 29.13 -18.60 -3.27
CA THR A 542 28.66 -17.44 -2.50
C THR A 542 28.11 -17.80 -1.13
N SER A 543 27.34 -18.89 -1.04
CA SER A 543 26.79 -19.39 0.23
C SER A 543 27.88 -19.91 1.16
N ILE A 544 28.93 -20.55 0.63
CA ILE A 544 30.10 -20.98 1.42
C ILE A 544 30.79 -19.76 2.02
N LEU A 545 31.05 -18.73 1.20
CA LEU A 545 31.64 -17.49 1.69
C LEU A 545 30.75 -16.80 2.71
N PHE A 546 29.43 -16.77 2.48
CA PHE A 546 28.46 -16.20 3.40
C PHE A 546 28.43 -16.90 4.76
N LYS A 547 28.48 -18.24 4.82
CA LYS A 547 28.59 -18.98 6.09
C LYS A 547 29.89 -18.63 6.84
N GLY A 548 31.00 -18.47 6.12
CA GLY A 548 32.26 -17.94 6.69
C GLY A 548 32.13 -16.51 7.21
N TYR A 549 31.41 -15.65 6.48
CA TYR A 549 31.12 -14.27 6.84
C TYR A 549 30.27 -14.15 8.11
N VAL A 550 29.27 -15.01 8.29
CA VAL A 550 28.40 -15.01 9.49
C VAL A 550 29.22 -15.32 10.75
N LYS A 551 30.14 -16.29 10.66
CA LYS A 551 31.04 -16.70 11.76
C LYS A 551 32.18 -15.71 12.02
N ALA A 552 32.50 -14.87 11.04
CA ALA A 552 33.55 -13.88 11.18
C ALA A 552 33.12 -12.68 12.02
N GLY A 553 34.09 -12.08 12.70
CA GLY A 553 33.90 -10.84 13.47
C GLY A 553 33.65 -9.62 12.57
N LYS A 554 33.62 -8.43 13.18
CA LYS A 554 33.40 -7.16 12.46
C LYS A 554 34.43 -6.90 11.35
N MET A 555 35.68 -7.31 11.56
CA MET A 555 36.76 -7.22 10.58
C MET A 555 37.13 -8.62 10.15
N ILE A 556 37.11 -8.89 8.85
CA ILE A 556 37.40 -10.20 8.28
C ILE A 556 38.75 -10.14 7.59
N ASN A 557 39.70 -10.99 7.99
CA ASN A 557 40.96 -11.16 7.28
C ASN A 557 40.71 -11.93 5.98
N ILE A 558 41.07 -11.32 4.85
CA ILE A 558 40.81 -11.88 3.51
C ILE A 558 41.59 -13.19 3.31
N TYR A 559 42.81 -13.27 3.82
CA TYR A 559 43.64 -14.46 3.65
C TYR A 559 43.06 -15.66 4.41
N ASP A 560 42.70 -15.47 5.68
CA ASP A 560 42.09 -16.53 6.50
C ASP A 560 40.74 -16.96 5.92
N TRP A 561 39.97 -16.01 5.37
CA TRP A 561 38.70 -16.31 4.73
C TRP A 561 38.87 -17.08 3.41
N PHE A 562 39.88 -16.73 2.61
CA PHE A 562 40.26 -17.47 1.41
C PHE A 562 40.75 -18.89 1.74
N ASP A 563 41.57 -19.05 2.78
CA ASP A 563 42.08 -20.37 3.18
C ASP A 563 40.94 -21.29 3.64
N ASN A 564 40.00 -20.77 4.44
CA ASN A 564 38.78 -21.48 4.81
C ASN A 564 37.94 -21.89 3.59
N PHE A 565 37.74 -20.98 2.63
CA PHE A 565 37.01 -21.27 1.39
C PHE A 565 37.70 -22.34 0.55
N ARG A 566 39.04 -22.25 0.43
CA ARG A 566 39.86 -23.21 -0.30
C ARG A 566 39.75 -24.61 0.31
N MET A 567 39.79 -24.74 1.64
CA MET A 567 39.63 -26.04 2.31
C MET A 567 38.29 -26.71 1.98
N VAL A 568 37.21 -25.94 1.88
CA VAL A 568 35.88 -26.46 1.51
C VAL A 568 35.87 -26.95 0.06
N LEU A 569 36.42 -26.18 -0.89
CA LEU A 569 36.51 -26.59 -2.29
C LEU A 569 37.45 -27.79 -2.53
N GLU A 570 38.53 -27.92 -1.76
CA GLU A 570 39.38 -29.11 -1.79
C GLU A 570 38.62 -30.37 -1.32
N GLY A 571 37.71 -30.22 -0.35
CA GLY A 571 36.75 -31.26 0.05
C GLY A 571 35.82 -31.69 -1.10
N GLN A 572 35.21 -30.71 -1.78
CA GLN A 572 34.37 -30.94 -2.97
C GLN A 572 35.13 -31.71 -4.07
N ARG A 573 36.36 -31.30 -4.38
CA ARG A 573 37.21 -31.97 -5.39
C ARG A 573 37.49 -33.43 -5.00
N SER A 574 37.77 -33.69 -3.72
CA SER A 574 38.02 -35.04 -3.20
C SER A 574 36.79 -35.95 -3.28
N ARG A 575 35.59 -35.43 -2.98
CA ARG A 575 34.32 -36.16 -3.16
C ARG A 575 34.01 -36.46 -4.62
N ALA A 576 34.15 -35.47 -5.52
CA ALA A 576 33.95 -35.65 -6.95
C ALA A 576 34.90 -36.69 -7.57
N ALA A 577 36.16 -36.72 -7.11
CA ALA A 577 37.15 -37.73 -7.51
C ALA A 577 36.78 -39.15 -7.03
N LYS A 578 36.20 -39.29 -5.83
CA LYS A 578 35.70 -40.58 -5.31
C LYS A 578 34.45 -41.07 -6.07
N GLY A 579 33.55 -40.17 -6.46
CA GLY A 579 32.37 -40.49 -7.27
C GLY A 579 32.72 -40.99 -8.68
N THR A 580 33.75 -40.41 -9.30
CA THR A 580 34.22 -40.80 -10.65
C THR A 580 35.09 -42.06 -10.66
N ALA A 581 35.82 -42.35 -9.57
CA ALA A 581 36.59 -43.59 -9.41
C ALA A 581 35.70 -44.85 -9.33
N ASN A 582 34.49 -44.74 -8.78
CA ASN A 582 33.51 -45.84 -8.76
C ASN A 582 32.87 -46.10 -10.14
N ALA A 583 32.94 -45.17 -11.10
CA ALA A 583 32.41 -45.33 -12.46
C ALA A 583 33.45 -45.85 -13.47
N LYS A 584 34.75 -45.60 -13.25
CA LYS A 584 35.85 -46.06 -14.13
C LYS A 584 36.57 -47.30 -13.58
N GLY A 585 35.84 -48.41 -13.49
CA GLY A 585 36.45 -49.73 -13.37
C GLY A 585 37.06 -50.20 -14.70
N LYS A 586 38.36 -50.53 -14.68
CA LYS A 586 39.18 -51.21 -15.72
C LYS A 586 39.71 -50.37 -16.90
N GLY A 587 40.98 -49.98 -16.76
CA GLY A 587 41.87 -49.67 -17.88
C GLY A 587 43.30 -49.43 -17.40
N LYS A 588 44.13 -50.49 -17.39
CA LYS A 588 45.53 -50.45 -16.94
C LYS A 588 46.43 -50.02 -18.11
N GLY A 589 47.16 -48.91 -17.99
CA GLY A 589 48.13 -48.47 -19.01
C GLY A 589 49.20 -47.57 -18.42
N LYS A 590 50.47 -48.00 -18.52
CA LYS A 590 51.69 -47.35 -18.02
C LYS A 590 52.00 -46.05 -18.79
N GLY A 591 52.35 -44.98 -18.06
CA GLY A 591 52.91 -43.75 -18.63
C GLY A 591 53.54 -42.80 -17.59
N LYS A 592 54.38 -43.31 -16.68
CA LYS A 592 54.70 -42.68 -15.38
C LYS A 592 55.77 -41.57 -15.38
N VAL A 593 56.02 -40.86 -16.49
CA VAL A 593 57.02 -39.76 -16.51
C VAL A 593 56.51 -38.48 -17.18
N LYS A 594 55.56 -38.57 -18.12
CA LYS A 594 54.87 -37.39 -18.67
C LYS A 594 53.64 -36.96 -17.85
N GLN A 595 53.20 -37.85 -16.95
CA GLN A 595 52.03 -37.67 -16.09
C GLN A 595 52.29 -36.71 -14.91
N VAL A 596 53.55 -36.55 -14.48
CA VAL A 596 53.91 -35.71 -13.33
C VAL A 596 53.86 -34.22 -13.72
N GLU A 597 54.36 -33.85 -14.90
CA GLU A 597 54.25 -32.47 -15.41
C GLU A 597 52.80 -32.08 -15.72
N GLU A 598 51.98 -33.00 -16.25
CA GLU A 598 50.54 -32.76 -16.50
C GLU A 598 49.71 -32.68 -15.20
N GLU A 599 50.03 -33.48 -14.18
CA GLU A 599 49.39 -33.40 -12.84
C GLU A 599 49.76 -32.11 -12.10
N ASP A 600 51.02 -31.66 -12.18
CA ASP A 600 51.47 -30.40 -11.58
C ASP A 600 50.80 -29.18 -12.26
N ASP A 601 50.68 -29.17 -13.60
CA ASP A 601 49.98 -28.13 -14.36
C ASP A 601 48.48 -28.06 -14.04
N ASP A 602 47.83 -29.20 -13.82
CA ASP A 602 46.41 -29.26 -13.47
C ASP A 602 46.14 -28.78 -12.03
N ASP A 603 47.08 -29.00 -11.11
CA ASP A 603 47.01 -28.48 -9.75
C ASP A 603 47.26 -26.97 -9.67
N GLU A 604 48.14 -26.41 -10.51
CA GLU A 604 48.30 -24.96 -10.64
C GLU A 604 47.05 -24.29 -11.20
N LYS A 605 46.45 -24.86 -12.26
CA LYS A 605 45.17 -24.38 -12.82
C LYS A 605 44.03 -24.46 -11.81
N TRP A 606 43.99 -25.52 -11.00
CA TRP A 606 43.01 -25.63 -9.92
C TRP A 606 43.16 -24.52 -8.88
N LYS A 607 44.38 -24.26 -8.39
CA LYS A 607 44.66 -23.18 -7.44
C LYS A 607 44.24 -21.82 -7.99
N LEU A 608 44.56 -21.55 -9.27
CA LEU A 608 44.14 -20.33 -9.94
C LEU A 608 42.61 -20.24 -10.08
N GLY A 609 41.95 -21.35 -10.41
CA GLY A 609 40.50 -21.44 -10.49
C GLY A 609 39.80 -21.19 -9.15
N VAL A 610 40.33 -21.74 -8.05
CA VAL A 610 39.84 -21.48 -6.68
C VAL A 610 39.99 -20.01 -6.31
N GLN A 611 41.13 -19.39 -6.63
CA GLN A 611 41.34 -17.95 -6.42
C GLN A 611 40.36 -17.11 -7.23
N ALA A 612 40.12 -17.45 -8.50
CA ALA A 612 39.15 -16.74 -9.34
C ALA A 612 37.71 -16.85 -8.82
N ARG A 613 37.30 -18.05 -8.35
CA ARG A 613 35.99 -18.28 -7.73
C ARG A 613 35.83 -17.49 -6.43
N PHE A 614 36.86 -17.48 -5.58
CA PHE A 614 36.87 -16.67 -4.38
C PHE A 614 36.69 -15.18 -4.69
N MET A 615 37.46 -14.65 -5.64
CA MET A 615 37.34 -13.24 -6.05
C MET A 615 35.96 -12.90 -6.61
N ARG A 616 35.37 -13.81 -7.40
CA ARG A 616 34.01 -13.66 -7.92
C ARG A 616 32.98 -13.62 -6.78
N GLY A 617 33.00 -14.60 -5.88
CA GLY A 617 32.08 -14.65 -4.75
C GLY A 617 32.25 -13.47 -3.79
N LEU A 618 33.49 -12.99 -3.60
CA LEU A 618 33.78 -11.78 -2.85
C LEU A 618 33.15 -10.53 -3.51
N HIS A 619 33.28 -10.37 -4.83
CA HIS A 619 32.63 -9.28 -5.57
C HIS A 619 31.11 -9.38 -5.53
N GLU A 620 30.54 -10.58 -5.58
CA GLU A 620 29.09 -10.78 -5.44
C GLU A 620 28.60 -10.37 -4.03
N LEU A 621 29.36 -10.67 -2.96
CA LEU A 621 29.06 -10.20 -1.60
C LEU A 621 29.26 -8.68 -1.42
N ASP A 622 30.23 -8.08 -2.12
CA ASP A 622 30.40 -6.61 -2.15
C ASP A 622 29.24 -5.93 -2.87
N TYR A 623 28.82 -6.49 -4.00
CA TYR A 623 27.67 -6.01 -4.78
C TYR A 623 26.37 -6.07 -3.99
N LEU A 624 26.17 -7.14 -3.20
CA LEU A 624 25.04 -7.27 -2.27
C LEU A 624 25.17 -6.39 -1.01
N GLY A 625 26.31 -5.71 -0.83
CA GLY A 625 26.56 -4.77 0.25
C GLY A 625 26.88 -5.42 1.60
N PHE A 626 27.26 -6.71 1.65
CA PHE A 626 27.66 -7.41 2.88
C PHE A 626 29.05 -7.03 3.36
N ILE A 627 29.92 -6.63 2.44
CA ILE A 627 31.28 -6.20 2.75
C ILE A 627 31.50 -4.75 2.32
N LYS A 628 32.45 -4.09 2.99
CA LYS A 628 32.94 -2.78 2.59
C LYS A 628 34.46 -2.78 2.64
N HIS A 629 35.07 -2.34 1.55
CA HIS A 629 36.52 -2.15 1.49
C HIS A 629 36.96 -1.04 2.46
N THR A 630 37.97 -1.31 3.27
CA THR A 630 38.53 -0.33 4.20
C THR A 630 39.46 0.62 3.45
N SER A 631 38.97 1.82 3.12
CA SER A 631 39.76 2.86 2.47
C SER A 631 40.57 3.68 3.49
N ARG A 632 41.90 3.63 3.33
CA ARG A 632 42.93 4.67 3.57
C ARG A 632 42.53 5.87 4.45
N GLY A 633 42.26 5.64 5.74
CA GLY A 633 41.98 6.71 6.70
C GLY A 633 42.43 6.34 8.10
N GLY A 634 43.75 6.34 8.33
CA GLY A 634 44.36 6.24 9.66
C GLY A 634 44.85 4.85 10.06
N GLY A 635 46.17 4.61 9.93
CA GLY A 635 46.88 3.59 10.71
C GLY A 635 46.98 2.17 10.14
N GLY A 636 47.84 1.98 9.15
CA GLY A 636 48.75 0.81 9.08
C GLY A 636 48.24 -0.58 8.65
N ARG A 637 46.97 -0.95 8.80
CA ARG A 637 46.46 -2.29 8.39
C ARG A 637 45.84 -2.24 6.99
N LYS A 638 46.70 -2.29 5.98
CA LYS A 638 46.38 -2.10 4.55
C LYS A 638 45.88 -3.41 3.93
N GLY A 639 44.78 -3.39 3.19
CA GLY A 639 44.45 -4.39 2.15
C GLY A 639 44.18 -5.84 2.58
N GLU A 640 44.43 -6.19 3.84
CA GLU A 640 44.31 -7.56 4.35
C GLU A 640 42.94 -7.86 4.97
N SER A 641 42.11 -6.83 5.19
CA SER A 641 40.81 -7.01 5.85
C SER A 641 39.68 -6.19 5.25
N VAL A 642 38.50 -6.80 5.24
CA VAL A 642 37.22 -6.17 4.85
C VAL A 642 36.35 -5.96 6.08
N LEU A 643 35.51 -4.92 6.02
CA LEU A 643 34.55 -4.61 7.08
C LEU A 643 33.23 -5.32 6.79
N ARG A 644 32.69 -5.99 7.81
CA ARG A 644 31.34 -6.54 7.83
C ARG A 644 30.31 -5.43 8.03
N THR A 645 29.36 -5.26 7.11
CA THR A 645 28.32 -4.21 7.17
C THR A 645 27.02 -4.72 7.81
N VAL A 646 26.67 -5.98 7.61
CA VAL A 646 25.43 -6.60 8.09
C VAL A 646 25.71 -7.42 9.35
N LEU A 647 25.31 -6.90 10.51
CA LEU A 647 25.40 -7.55 11.82
C LEU A 647 24.04 -8.12 12.25
N GLY A 648 24.05 -9.08 13.19
CA GLY A 648 22.82 -9.67 13.75
C GLY A 648 22.14 -10.72 12.86
N VAL A 649 22.88 -11.28 11.90
CA VAL A 649 22.45 -12.52 11.21
C VAL A 649 22.69 -13.66 12.21
N LEU A 650 21.63 -14.08 12.91
CA LEU A 650 21.67 -15.28 13.75
C LEU A 650 21.69 -16.51 12.84
N GLU A 651 22.45 -17.54 13.23
CA GLU A 651 22.46 -18.86 12.59
C GLU A 651 21.07 -19.52 12.64
#